data_AF-A0AAV5ALZ2-F1
#
_entry.id   AF-A0AAV5ALZ2-F1
#
_cell.length_a   1.000
_cell.length_b   1.000
_cell.length_c   1.000
_cell.angle_alpha   90.00
_cell.angle_beta   90.00
_cell.angle_gamma   90.00
#
_symmetry.space_group_name_H-M   'P 1'
#
loop_
_entity.id
_entity.type
_entity.pdbx_description
1 polymer ?
#
loop_
_entity_poly.entity_id
_entity_poly.type
_entity_poly.pdbx_seq_one_letter_code
_entity_poly.pdbx_strand_id
1 'polypeptide(L)'
;MSNIWRNHPFSPLSSQSRRSTLSTVGTGVNNVVDDPIWGNPFIQDAMQILDQLADVGKTVPFIAPAFVILKLIIEVEKSARDADSKCNDLLERIAFMTSHLLVLKNITVLPATRQVVDRVNEALKEAAALITTYRKQTRITRRLTLGNREKFSNCADKIKTCTNDLLMSLQIHQTSKLDILSRAIPTDLEDDAARTFIESHGSFDAVKASPELVAKFAEEQHIQMDDKAMEQLNSNYSDSIRQAEERLESILKDNVNAAVVDGLKGLAAQMNEAEAEQRLLCVQCKKEYRNSTNGPKSCSFHVAEYSSWNKNYPCCAGSVPCQFQSHRATHHCDYPYGPFFEYSTKILNYIDTRESWVTVEDVDLETDDLQIVSVDRLIRWVSRGDFIKEPTILIRVGRVWHTYPYFFDTFTVKELEAISKVVSLTRETLIYRSSDSADEFSMAEWVLSPDGDISGVRLTAKAMTSETPYIRICPINITTGSKSGDIVEVSNGGLKSYKPDRPYILPRNIRVGPELTDKPLRALRTDFKTRTSPELRVILKPLADPPLVANPQLAAFEIDYFEGGFSVFNNFAATSQNPISIASISATFRLVGETTYSPVSKFELLDAPNLPVTIDPRQSSPFKFRASIPRTEEDKKLQIRWWNRSFGARHRPLRLKITLKDVEDQECSLVMEYIYKPLSLAKKQAGDIEYFYMDDYEVLERYEVRIEKPADAVIQVGTLGLSVDGLKKIVYSAMKTGETEVQLDNNYNKEKGGGRCEWKAWALVDLSCRRVYAFKVMIIEGRLIPTKRFGCLGYVLCPEYGDAVDEIRPIQLAREKATLPNLQPYTEPKIISDDEVDEFTPEPPKPAIPNGTHATAQLLAVPDTLNQRLTSIDGSLSRIAAALEQIAFAMATPKNP
;
A
#
# COMPACT_ATOMS: atom_id res chain seq x y z
N MET A 1 1.57 37.68 7.49
CA MET A 1 0.99 37.82 8.84
C MET A 1 1.55 36.71 9.70
N SER A 2 2.07 37.12 10.85
CA SER A 2 2.89 36.43 11.83
C SER A 2 2.15 35.37 12.66
N ASN A 3 2.82 34.26 12.96
CA ASN A 3 3.10 33.68 14.30
C ASN A 3 3.56 32.21 14.12
N ILE A 4 4.78 31.78 14.43
CA ILE A 4 5.50 31.67 15.73
C ILE A 4 4.91 30.58 16.66
N TRP A 5 5.63 29.45 16.68
CA TRP A 5 5.83 28.40 17.73
C TRP A 5 4.81 27.25 17.89
N ARG A 6 5.31 26.02 17.66
CA ARG A 6 5.46 24.96 18.70
C ARG A 6 6.42 23.86 18.20
N ASN A 7 7.67 23.92 18.67
CA ASN A 7 8.59 22.79 18.69
C ASN A 7 8.26 21.93 19.92
N HIS A 8 7.94 20.65 19.71
CA HIS A 8 8.00 19.63 20.76
C HIS A 8 9.05 18.58 20.36
N PRO A 9 10.03 18.27 21.21
CA PRO A 9 10.98 17.19 20.97
C PRO A 9 10.37 15.87 21.48
N PHE A 10 10.22 14.89 20.58
CA PHE A 10 10.04 13.50 20.98
C PHE A 10 11.41 12.83 21.07
N SER A 11 11.86 12.59 22.30
CA SER A 11 12.91 11.62 22.62
C SER A 11 12.24 10.29 22.98
N PRO A 12 12.54 9.17 22.31
CA PRO A 12 12.22 7.86 22.84
C PRO A 12 13.28 7.45 23.88
N LEU A 13 12.80 7.07 25.06
CA LEU A 13 13.55 6.52 26.19
C LEU A 13 14.34 5.28 25.72
N SER A 14 15.66 5.41 25.64
CA SER A 14 16.57 4.27 25.52
C SER A 14 16.81 3.67 26.90
N SER A 15 16.58 2.36 26.98
CA SER A 15 16.94 1.49 28.08
C SER A 15 18.43 1.61 28.42
N GLN A 16 18.68 1.66 29.73
CA GLN A 16 19.94 1.93 30.41
C GLN A 16 21.12 1.11 29.86
N SER A 17 22.13 1.82 29.34
CA SER A 17 23.50 1.33 29.21
C SER A 17 24.36 1.97 30.29
N ARG A 18 25.05 1.10 31.04
CA ARG A 18 26.00 1.42 32.11
C ARG A 18 27.01 2.47 31.64
N ARG A 19 27.02 3.63 32.29
CA ARG A 19 28.21 4.51 32.37
C ARG A 19 28.80 4.40 33.77
N SER A 20 30.03 3.90 33.83
CA SER A 20 30.90 4.02 35.00
C SER A 20 31.41 5.46 35.10
N THR A 21 30.90 6.22 36.06
CA THR A 21 31.53 7.46 36.53
C THR A 21 32.45 7.14 37.70
N LEU A 22 33.74 7.42 37.51
CA LEU A 22 34.76 7.49 38.55
C LEU A 22 34.56 8.74 39.44
N SER A 23 35.08 8.64 40.67
CA SER A 23 35.22 9.64 41.75
C SER A 23 33.98 9.80 42.65
N THR A 24 34.03 9.68 43.99
CA THR A 24 35.05 10.18 44.94
C THR A 24 34.90 9.53 46.34
N VAL A 25 36.02 9.48 47.09
CA VAL A 25 36.23 9.38 48.56
C VAL A 25 35.70 8.16 49.35
N GLY A 26 36.67 7.35 49.82
CA GLY A 26 36.54 6.46 50.97
C GLY A 26 37.90 6.27 51.62
N THR A 27 38.07 6.87 52.79
CA THR A 27 39.26 6.92 53.65
C THR A 27 39.90 5.55 53.93
N GLY A 28 41.23 5.49 53.85
CA GLY A 28 42.02 4.37 54.33
C GLY A 28 43.46 4.81 54.58
N VAL A 29 43.73 5.18 55.83
CA VAL A 29 45.06 5.46 56.38
C VAL A 29 45.95 4.24 56.16
N ASN A 30 47.11 4.41 55.53
CA ASN A 30 48.30 3.64 55.85
C ASN A 30 49.56 4.41 55.47
N ASN A 31 50.38 4.61 56.49
CA ASN A 31 51.68 5.28 56.49
C ASN A 31 52.60 4.74 55.41
N VAL A 32 53.12 5.63 54.56
CA VAL A 32 54.43 5.49 53.95
C VAL A 32 55.14 6.83 54.10
N VAL A 33 56.22 6.76 54.89
CA VAL A 33 57.31 7.72 55.11
C VAL A 33 57.40 8.85 54.08
N ASP A 34 57.29 10.08 54.56
CA ASP A 34 57.63 11.31 53.84
C ASP A 34 59.09 11.28 53.37
N ASP A 35 59.30 10.98 52.08
CA ASP A 35 60.52 11.36 51.36
C ASP A 35 60.35 12.82 50.87
N PRO A 36 61.23 13.78 51.22
CA PRO A 36 61.04 15.20 50.90
C PRO A 36 61.21 15.56 49.40
N ILE A 37 61.22 14.57 48.51
CA ILE A 37 61.54 14.73 47.08
C ILE A 37 60.24 14.81 46.23
N TRP A 38 59.06 14.52 46.81
CA TRP A 38 57.77 14.47 46.11
C TRP A 38 56.95 15.78 46.17
N GLY A 39 57.60 16.94 46.18
CA GLY A 39 56.93 18.24 46.36
C GLY A 39 56.86 19.18 45.15
N ASN A 40 57.39 18.82 43.97
CA ASN A 40 57.41 19.74 42.82
C ASN A 40 56.19 19.53 41.89
N PRO A 41 55.19 20.43 41.89
CA PRO A 41 53.97 20.28 41.08
C PRO A 41 54.25 20.26 39.57
N PHE A 42 55.29 20.97 39.09
CA PHE A 42 55.65 21.02 37.68
C PHE A 42 56.13 19.66 37.14
N ILE A 43 56.81 18.87 37.98
CA ILE A 43 57.26 17.52 37.61
C ILE A 43 56.07 16.55 37.56
N GLN A 44 55.11 16.67 38.49
CA GLN A 44 53.90 15.83 38.51
C GLN A 44 53.02 16.09 37.28
N ASP A 45 52.81 17.37 36.92
CA ASP A 45 52.06 17.76 35.71
C ASP A 45 52.74 17.22 34.44
N ALA A 46 54.07 17.36 34.34
CA ALA A 46 54.84 16.84 33.21
C ALA A 46 54.79 15.31 33.11
N MET A 47 54.79 14.59 34.24
CA MET A 47 54.63 13.13 34.27
C MET A 47 53.25 12.69 33.79
N GLN A 48 52.20 13.37 34.20
CA GLN A 48 50.84 13.07 33.74
C GLN A 48 50.72 13.25 32.22
N ILE A 49 51.33 14.32 31.68
CA ILE A 49 51.37 14.56 30.23
C ILE A 49 52.22 13.50 29.53
N LEU A 50 53.35 13.08 30.13
CA LEU A 50 54.23 12.04 29.58
C LEU A 50 53.48 10.71 29.37
N ASP A 51 52.71 10.26 30.37
CA ASP A 51 51.94 9.02 30.29
C ASP A 51 50.93 9.06 29.14
N GLN A 52 50.25 10.19 28.96
CA GLN A 52 49.29 10.39 27.87
C GLN A 52 50.00 10.48 26.50
N LEU A 53 51.17 11.12 26.44
CA LEU A 53 51.93 11.31 25.20
C LEU A 53 52.54 9.99 24.71
N ALA A 54 52.88 9.08 25.63
CA ALA A 54 53.36 7.73 25.29
C ALA A 54 52.35 6.95 24.43
N ASP A 55 51.07 7.02 24.76
CA ASP A 55 50.01 6.36 24.01
C ASP A 55 49.76 7.00 22.65
N VAL A 56 49.91 8.33 22.56
CA VAL A 56 49.82 9.04 21.27
C VAL A 56 51.00 8.68 20.38
N GLY A 57 52.22 8.59 20.93
CA GLY A 57 53.43 8.18 20.21
C GLY A 57 53.34 6.78 19.59
N LYS A 58 52.59 5.84 20.20
CA LYS A 58 52.32 4.51 19.60
C LYS A 58 51.45 4.60 18.35
N THR A 59 50.51 5.54 18.32
CA THR A 59 49.55 5.72 17.21
C THR A 59 50.08 6.67 16.13
N VAL A 60 50.94 7.62 16.50
CA VAL A 60 51.46 8.68 15.63
C VAL A 60 53.00 8.72 15.79
N PRO A 61 53.74 7.91 15.00
CA PRO A 61 55.14 7.59 15.33
C PRO A 61 56.12 8.77 15.33
N PHE A 62 55.85 9.83 14.56
CA PHE A 62 56.72 11.02 14.51
C PHE A 62 56.60 11.92 15.77
N ILE A 63 55.69 11.61 16.71
CA ILE A 63 55.57 12.26 18.03
C ILE A 63 56.42 11.55 19.08
N ALA A 64 56.84 10.30 18.83
CA ALA A 64 57.66 9.53 19.76
C ALA A 64 58.93 10.25 20.27
N PRO A 65 59.65 11.06 19.46
CA PRO A 65 60.78 11.85 19.96
C PRO A 65 60.40 12.80 21.10
N ALA A 66 59.28 13.52 21.01
CA ALA A 66 58.82 14.45 22.06
C ALA A 66 58.58 13.73 23.40
N PHE A 67 58.01 12.52 23.36
CA PHE A 67 57.84 11.67 24.54
C PHE A 67 59.17 11.29 25.19
N VAL A 68 60.13 10.81 24.39
CA VAL A 68 61.46 10.40 24.91
C VAL A 68 62.21 11.59 25.50
N ILE A 69 62.15 12.75 24.84
CA ILE A 69 62.83 13.98 25.31
C ILE A 69 62.19 14.48 26.61
N LEU A 70 60.86 14.52 26.70
CA LEU A 70 60.16 14.94 27.93
C LEU A 70 60.51 14.02 29.10
N LYS A 71 60.59 12.69 28.86
CA LYS A 71 61.02 11.72 29.88
C LYS A 71 62.42 12.02 30.40
N LEU A 72 63.36 12.31 29.50
CA LEU A 72 64.75 12.66 29.86
C LEU A 72 64.81 13.95 30.68
N ILE A 73 64.06 14.98 30.31
CA ILE A 73 63.98 16.23 31.09
C ILE A 73 63.46 15.94 32.50
N ILE A 74 62.39 15.14 32.62
CA ILE A 74 61.81 14.76 33.92
C ILE A 74 62.83 13.97 34.77
N GLU A 75 63.58 13.05 34.18
CA GLU A 75 64.61 12.27 34.88
C GLU A 75 65.76 13.17 35.38
N VAL A 76 66.20 14.12 34.56
CA VAL A 76 67.23 15.10 34.95
C VAL A 76 66.72 15.99 36.09
N GLU A 77 65.50 16.50 36.01
CA GLU A 77 64.94 17.37 37.05
C GLU A 77 64.61 16.61 38.35
N LYS A 78 64.19 15.33 38.27
CA LYS A 78 64.01 14.47 39.45
C LYS A 78 65.32 14.18 40.18
N SER A 79 66.43 14.09 39.46
CA SER A 79 67.74 13.82 40.03
C SER A 79 68.47 15.08 40.54
N ALA A 80 67.91 16.27 40.31
CA ALA A 80 68.47 17.53 40.79
C ALA A 80 68.34 17.64 42.32
N ARG A 81 69.41 18.09 42.98
CA ARG A 81 69.48 18.21 44.45
C ARG A 81 68.82 19.49 44.99
N ASP A 82 68.54 20.46 44.13
CA ASP A 82 68.00 21.78 44.46
C ASP A 82 66.94 22.24 43.44
N ALA A 83 65.88 22.89 43.91
CA ALA A 83 64.87 23.51 43.03
C ALA A 83 65.43 24.78 42.39
N ASP A 84 65.16 24.96 41.09
CA ASP A 84 65.59 26.14 40.32
C ASP A 84 64.41 26.69 39.54
N SER A 85 64.11 27.98 39.72
CA SER A 85 62.94 28.61 39.13
C SER A 85 62.96 28.62 37.60
N LYS A 86 64.14 28.68 36.96
CA LYS A 86 64.29 28.75 35.49
C LYS A 86 64.02 27.39 34.85
N CYS A 87 64.53 26.32 35.47
CA CYS A 87 64.23 24.95 35.06
C CYS A 87 62.74 24.61 35.25
N ASN A 88 62.13 25.03 36.37
CA ASN A 88 60.70 24.84 36.61
C ASN A 88 59.84 25.61 35.60
N ASP A 89 60.17 26.88 35.32
CA ASP A 89 59.47 27.69 34.30
C ASP A 89 59.59 27.06 32.91
N LEU A 90 60.79 26.61 32.53
CA LEU A 90 61.02 25.97 31.24
C LEU A 90 60.28 24.63 31.14
N LEU A 91 60.27 23.83 32.20
CA LEU A 91 59.51 22.57 32.26
C LEU A 91 58.00 22.82 32.15
N GLU A 92 57.45 23.86 32.79
CA GLU A 92 56.04 24.23 32.67
C GLU A 92 55.67 24.63 31.23
N ARG A 93 56.53 25.41 30.55
CA ARG A 93 56.34 25.76 29.13
C ARG A 93 56.40 24.53 28.22
N ILE A 94 57.33 23.61 28.49
CA ILE A 94 57.49 22.35 27.75
C ILE A 94 56.27 21.44 27.96
N ALA A 95 55.81 21.30 29.20
CA ALA A 95 54.60 20.55 29.55
C ALA A 95 53.38 21.13 28.83
N PHE A 96 53.23 22.46 28.85
CA PHE A 96 52.16 23.14 28.12
C PHE A 96 52.21 22.83 26.61
N MET A 97 53.37 23.00 25.95
CA MET A 97 53.54 22.71 24.53
C MET A 97 53.23 21.24 24.18
N THR A 98 53.76 20.30 24.97
CA THR A 98 53.59 18.85 24.72
C THR A 98 52.17 18.36 25.00
N SER A 99 51.43 19.01 25.91
CA SER A 99 50.01 18.68 26.16
C SER A 99 49.12 18.84 24.92
N HIS A 100 49.46 19.76 24.01
CA HIS A 100 48.70 19.97 22.78
C HIS A 100 48.96 18.91 21.71
N LEU A 101 50.09 18.20 21.78
CA LEU A 101 50.37 17.07 20.89
C LEU A 101 49.37 15.92 21.10
N LEU A 102 48.69 15.86 22.24
CA LEU A 102 47.69 14.84 22.52
C LEU A 102 46.48 14.88 21.57
N VAL A 103 46.18 16.06 21.01
CA VAL A 103 45.08 16.27 20.05
C VAL A 103 45.30 15.48 18.75
N LEU A 104 46.57 15.23 18.39
CA LEU A 104 46.95 14.53 17.15
C LEU A 104 46.42 13.09 17.07
N LYS A 105 46.01 12.49 18.20
CA LYS A 105 45.36 11.17 18.22
C LYS A 105 44.03 11.13 17.47
N ASN A 106 43.30 12.25 17.44
CA ASN A 106 41.90 12.29 17.00
C ASN A 106 41.69 13.11 15.72
N ILE A 107 42.77 13.58 15.07
CA ILE A 107 42.69 14.43 13.88
C ILE A 107 43.53 13.88 12.72
N THR A 108 43.15 14.21 11.49
CA THR A 108 43.95 13.89 10.31
C THR A 108 45.18 14.80 10.23
N VAL A 109 46.38 14.23 10.31
CA VAL A 109 47.63 14.99 10.29
C VAL A 109 47.94 15.48 8.87
N LEU A 110 47.98 16.80 8.69
CA LEU A 110 48.42 17.42 7.43
C LEU A 110 49.95 17.50 7.36
N PRO A 111 50.56 17.53 6.15
CA PRO A 111 52.01 17.70 6.00
C PRO A 111 52.57 18.95 6.70
N ALA A 112 51.81 20.06 6.70
CA ALA A 112 52.18 21.27 7.41
C ALA A 112 52.22 21.08 8.94
N THR A 113 51.27 20.34 9.50
CA THR A 113 51.25 19.99 10.94
C THR A 113 52.44 19.11 11.31
N ARG A 114 52.82 18.19 10.44
CA ARG A 114 54.02 17.35 10.64
C ARG A 114 55.29 18.20 10.72
N GLN A 115 55.48 19.15 9.80
CA GLN A 115 56.64 20.07 9.84
C GLN A 115 56.69 20.89 11.14
N VAL A 116 55.53 21.31 11.67
CA VAL A 116 55.47 22.02 12.95
C VAL A 116 55.87 21.10 14.11
N VAL A 117 55.43 19.84 14.11
CA VAL A 117 55.83 18.85 15.13
C VAL A 117 57.33 18.53 15.05
N ASP A 118 57.92 18.48 13.85
CA ASP A 118 59.37 18.33 13.71
C ASP A 118 60.13 19.52 14.33
N ARG A 119 59.66 20.76 14.14
CA ARG A 119 60.22 21.94 14.83
C ARG A 119 60.03 21.90 16.36
N VAL A 120 58.90 21.39 16.84
CA VAL A 120 58.66 21.16 18.27
C VAL A 120 59.67 20.17 18.83
N ASN A 121 59.95 19.08 18.12
CA ASN A 121 60.96 18.10 18.52
C ASN A 121 62.36 18.74 18.63
N GLU A 122 62.77 19.57 17.66
CA GLU A 122 64.05 20.29 17.73
C GLU A 122 64.10 21.27 18.92
N ALA A 123 63.04 22.05 19.16
CA ALA A 123 62.98 22.96 20.29
C ALA A 123 63.05 22.21 21.64
N LEU A 124 62.42 21.03 21.74
CA LEU A 124 62.52 20.17 22.92
C LEU A 124 63.92 19.61 23.11
N LYS A 125 64.63 19.21 22.05
CA LYS A 125 66.02 18.74 22.13
C LYS A 125 66.93 19.83 22.66
N GLU A 126 66.84 21.04 22.11
CA GLU A 126 67.61 22.18 22.58
C GLU A 126 67.32 22.49 24.05
N ALA A 127 66.05 22.44 24.46
CA ALA A 127 65.66 22.68 25.84
C ALA A 127 66.19 21.58 26.79
N ALA A 128 66.12 20.31 26.38
CA ALA A 128 66.68 19.20 27.14
C ALA A 128 68.21 19.29 27.28
N ALA A 129 68.90 19.68 26.20
CA ALA A 129 70.35 19.91 26.22
C ALA A 129 70.72 21.05 27.16
N LEU A 130 69.97 22.15 27.13
CA LEU A 130 70.14 23.29 28.03
C LEU A 130 69.93 22.89 29.50
N ILE A 131 68.80 22.24 29.83
CA ILE A 131 68.49 21.79 31.20
C ILE A 131 69.56 20.81 31.69
N THR A 132 69.93 19.82 30.86
CA THR A 132 70.95 18.82 31.22
C THR A 132 72.30 19.46 31.46
N THR A 133 72.70 20.42 30.63
CA THR A 133 74.00 21.11 30.76
C THR A 133 74.00 22.06 31.94
N TYR A 134 72.90 22.78 32.16
CA TYR A 134 72.71 23.65 33.32
C TYR A 134 72.77 22.86 34.63
N ARG A 135 72.07 21.73 34.73
CA ARG A 135 72.07 20.87 35.93
C ARG A 135 73.40 20.17 36.20
N LYS A 136 74.29 20.06 35.21
CA LYS A 136 75.68 19.58 35.38
C LYS A 136 76.62 20.64 35.96
N GLN A 137 76.28 21.92 35.85
CA GLN A 137 77.06 22.98 36.49
C GLN A 137 76.86 22.94 38.00
N THR A 138 77.94 23.18 38.75
CA THR A 138 77.85 23.40 40.21
C THR A 138 76.96 24.60 40.50
N ARG A 139 76.35 24.64 41.68
CA ARG A 139 75.45 25.73 42.09
C ARG A 139 76.13 27.09 41.99
N ILE A 140 77.42 27.19 42.33
CA ILE A 140 78.21 28.43 42.22
C ILE A 140 78.37 28.86 40.75
N THR A 141 78.76 27.94 39.87
CA THR A 141 78.93 28.22 38.44
C THR A 141 77.62 28.68 37.78
N ARG A 142 76.48 28.08 38.16
CA ARG A 142 75.16 28.45 37.64
C ARG A 142 74.79 29.91 37.92
N ARG A 143 75.08 30.39 39.14
CA ARG A 143 74.74 31.75 39.61
C ARG A 143 75.67 32.81 39.04
N LEU A 144 76.98 32.53 38.99
CA LEU A 144 77.96 33.50 38.49
C LEU A 144 77.91 33.69 36.96
N THR A 145 77.48 32.67 36.20
CA THR A 145 77.40 32.76 34.73
C THR A 145 76.16 33.52 34.28
N LEU A 146 76.27 34.86 34.17
CA LEU A 146 75.14 35.74 33.79
C LEU A 146 74.50 35.40 32.44
N GLY A 147 75.27 34.81 31.50
CA GLY A 147 74.78 34.37 30.19
C GLY A 147 73.80 33.19 30.23
N ASN A 148 73.61 32.52 31.38
CA ASN A 148 72.60 31.46 31.51
C ASN A 148 71.18 32.01 31.33
N ARG A 149 70.90 33.20 31.88
CA ARG A 149 69.57 33.82 31.77
C ARG A 149 69.16 34.08 30.32
N GLU A 150 70.08 34.62 29.52
CA GLU A 150 69.85 34.89 28.10
C GLU A 150 69.58 33.58 27.33
N LYS A 151 70.28 32.49 27.66
CA LYS A 151 70.07 31.18 27.03
C LYS A 151 68.71 30.57 27.36
N PHE A 152 68.26 30.68 28.61
CA PHE A 152 66.89 30.29 28.98
C PHE A 152 65.85 31.19 28.30
N SER A 153 66.12 32.50 28.12
CA SER A 153 65.24 33.44 27.39
C SER A 153 65.07 33.02 25.93
N ASN A 154 66.18 32.78 25.24
CA ASN A 154 66.18 32.35 23.86
C ASN A 154 65.46 31.00 23.69
N CYS A 155 65.65 30.07 24.62
CA CYS A 155 64.96 28.79 24.62
C CYS A 155 63.44 28.93 24.86
N ALA A 156 63.03 29.77 25.82
CA ALA A 156 61.63 30.07 26.09
C ALA A 156 60.94 30.72 24.89
N ASP A 157 61.62 31.62 24.17
CA ASP A 157 61.10 32.24 22.94
C ASP A 157 60.93 31.24 21.79
N LYS A 158 61.84 30.27 21.66
CA LYS A 158 61.71 29.17 20.70
C LYS A 158 60.53 28.25 21.03
N ILE A 159 60.36 27.88 22.29
CA ILE A 159 59.21 27.08 22.75
C ILE A 159 57.90 27.84 22.52
N LYS A 160 57.86 29.14 22.84
CA LYS A 160 56.71 30.01 22.58
C LYS A 160 56.34 30.03 21.09
N THR A 161 57.33 30.22 20.22
CA THR A 161 57.12 30.25 18.76
C THR A 161 56.57 28.90 18.26
N CYS A 162 57.18 27.79 18.66
CA CYS A 162 56.73 26.45 18.27
C CYS A 162 55.34 26.12 18.82
N THR A 163 55.03 26.54 20.04
CA THR A 163 53.70 26.33 20.64
C THR A 163 52.63 27.11 19.89
N ASN A 164 52.89 28.38 19.51
CA ASN A 164 51.96 29.17 18.73
C ASN A 164 51.71 28.58 17.33
N ASP A 165 52.77 28.14 16.65
CA ASP A 165 52.67 27.44 15.37
C ASP A 165 51.84 26.16 15.49
N LEU A 166 52.04 25.41 16.58
CA LEU A 166 51.30 24.17 16.86
C LEU A 166 49.82 24.46 17.10
N LEU A 167 49.49 25.45 17.94
CA LEU A 167 48.11 25.87 18.21
C LEU A 167 47.40 26.33 16.93
N MET A 168 48.07 27.11 16.08
CA MET A 168 47.55 27.54 14.78
C MET A 168 47.32 26.35 13.84
N SER A 169 48.29 25.44 13.73
CA SER A 169 48.17 24.26 12.86
C SER A 169 47.05 23.32 13.29
N LEU A 170 46.81 23.20 14.60
CA LEU A 170 45.74 22.40 15.18
C LEU A 170 44.39 23.13 15.24
N GLN A 171 44.30 24.39 14.78
CA GLN A 171 43.10 25.24 14.87
C GLN A 171 42.55 25.38 16.31
N ILE A 172 43.43 25.34 17.31
CA ILE A 172 43.04 25.42 18.71
C ILE A 172 42.91 26.89 19.12
N HIS A 173 41.67 27.37 19.27
CA HIS A 173 41.37 28.70 19.81
C HIS A 173 41.27 28.64 21.35
N GLN A 174 42.41 28.69 22.05
CA GLN A 174 42.43 28.83 23.52
C GLN A 174 42.57 30.30 23.94
N THR A 175 41.76 30.77 24.89
CA THR A 175 41.74 32.17 25.37
C THR A 175 42.24 32.38 26.81
N SER A 176 42.66 31.34 27.55
CA SER A 176 42.87 31.48 29.02
C SER A 176 44.22 31.04 29.61
N LYS A 177 45.13 30.39 28.88
CA LYS A 177 46.45 29.93 29.42
C LYS A 177 47.70 30.45 28.69
N LEU A 178 47.56 31.42 27.78
CA LEU A 178 48.70 32.00 27.04
C LEU A 178 49.70 32.80 27.91
N ASP A 179 49.33 33.13 29.16
CA ASP A 179 50.20 33.83 30.10
C ASP A 179 51.50 33.05 30.39
N ILE A 180 51.42 31.71 30.46
CA ILE A 180 52.58 30.81 30.65
C ILE A 180 53.64 31.02 29.56
N LEU A 181 53.21 31.32 28.33
CA LEU A 181 54.12 31.54 27.20
C LEU A 181 54.65 32.98 27.11
N SER A 182 54.01 33.95 27.77
CA SER A 182 54.33 35.38 27.63
C SER A 182 54.98 36.01 28.85
N ARG A 183 54.96 35.35 30.02
CA ARG A 183 55.65 35.81 31.23
C ARG A 183 57.18 35.84 31.06
N ALA A 184 57.84 36.76 31.78
CA ALA A 184 59.29 36.83 31.83
C ALA A 184 59.88 35.66 32.63
N ILE A 185 61.12 35.28 32.33
CA ILE A 185 61.81 34.20 33.06
C ILE A 185 62.07 34.63 34.50
N PRO A 186 61.73 33.78 35.49
CA PRO A 186 61.93 34.09 36.89
C PRO A 186 63.42 34.26 37.23
N THR A 187 63.67 35.11 38.22
CA THR A 187 65.02 35.39 38.72
C THR A 187 65.08 34.88 40.15
N ASP A 188 66.08 34.07 40.48
CA ASP A 188 66.29 33.62 41.85
C ASP A 188 66.99 34.74 42.64
N LEU A 189 66.72 34.87 43.94
CA LEU A 189 67.37 35.87 44.81
C LEU A 189 68.91 35.76 44.77
N GLU A 190 69.42 34.54 44.59
CA GLU A 190 70.85 34.23 44.43
C GLU A 190 71.44 34.76 43.11
N ASP A 191 70.64 34.88 42.04
CA ASP A 191 71.10 35.43 40.77
C ASP A 191 71.23 36.97 40.85
N ASP A 192 70.32 37.62 41.56
CA ASP A 192 70.40 39.05 41.82
C ASP A 192 71.60 39.37 42.73
N ALA A 193 71.86 38.54 43.74
CA ALA A 193 73.06 38.63 44.57
C ALA A 193 74.35 38.43 43.76
N ALA A 194 74.38 37.45 42.84
CA ALA A 194 75.51 37.24 41.94
C ALA A 194 75.75 38.43 41.02
N ARG A 195 74.69 39.03 40.47
CA ARG A 195 74.79 40.24 39.63
C ARG A 195 75.39 41.41 40.42
N THR A 196 74.89 41.68 41.62
CA THR A 196 75.42 42.74 42.50
C THR A 196 76.86 42.46 42.94
N PHE A 197 77.22 41.20 43.16
CA PHE A 197 78.59 40.79 43.49
C PHE A 197 79.56 41.03 42.32
N ILE A 198 79.16 40.67 41.10
CA ILE A 198 79.96 40.88 39.88
C ILE A 198 80.12 42.37 39.58
N GLU A 199 79.06 43.16 39.71
CA GLU A 199 79.07 44.61 39.49
C GLU A 199 79.96 45.34 40.51
N SER A 200 79.98 44.89 41.78
CA SER A 200 80.80 45.48 42.84
C SER A 200 82.30 45.11 42.75
N HIS A 201 82.64 44.03 42.04
CA HIS A 201 84.03 43.56 41.87
C HIS A 201 84.55 43.75 40.42
N GLY A 202 83.92 44.62 39.64
CA GLY A 202 84.38 45.08 38.34
C GLY A 202 83.67 44.42 37.15
N SER A 203 84.03 43.18 36.81
CA SER A 203 83.44 42.44 35.69
C SER A 203 83.40 40.93 35.95
N PHE A 204 82.57 40.22 35.17
CA PHE A 204 82.49 38.76 35.22
C PHE A 204 83.86 38.10 34.99
N ASP A 205 84.66 38.64 34.06
CA ASP A 205 86.00 38.11 33.76
C ASP A 205 86.98 38.28 34.94
N ALA A 206 86.84 39.37 35.72
CA ALA A 206 87.65 39.59 36.92
C ALA A 206 87.31 38.60 38.05
N VAL A 207 86.02 38.31 38.25
CA VAL A 207 85.56 37.31 39.22
C VAL A 207 85.94 35.89 38.76
N LYS A 208 85.80 35.59 37.46
CA LYS A 208 86.15 34.29 36.87
C LYS A 208 87.65 33.97 36.95
N ALA A 209 88.51 34.97 36.85
CA ALA A 209 89.96 34.80 36.90
C ALA A 209 90.54 34.67 38.32
N SER A 210 89.75 34.94 39.37
CA SER A 210 90.21 34.95 40.76
C SER A 210 89.51 33.86 41.61
N PRO A 211 90.21 32.76 41.96
CA PRO A 211 89.65 31.72 42.84
C PRO A 211 89.20 32.27 44.21
N GLU A 212 89.87 33.30 44.71
CA GLU A 212 89.56 33.92 46.01
C GLU A 212 88.21 34.65 45.99
N LEU A 213 87.87 35.33 44.88
CA LEU A 213 86.58 36.02 44.74
C LEU A 213 85.42 35.04 44.60
N VAL A 214 85.63 33.90 43.94
CA VAL A 214 84.63 32.83 43.82
C VAL A 214 84.39 32.14 45.17
N ALA A 215 85.45 31.91 45.96
CA ALA A 215 85.33 31.38 47.32
C ALA A 215 84.56 32.33 48.26
N LYS A 216 84.84 33.64 48.17
CA LYS A 216 84.15 34.67 48.95
C LYS A 216 82.65 34.75 48.61
N PHE A 217 82.30 34.68 47.33
CA PHE A 217 80.89 34.61 46.90
C PHE A 217 80.19 33.35 47.43
N ALA A 218 80.88 32.20 47.41
CA ALA A 218 80.34 30.94 47.93
C ALA A 218 80.06 31.01 49.44
N GLU A 219 80.97 31.63 50.20
CA GLU A 219 80.79 31.86 51.64
C GLU A 219 79.63 32.83 51.94
N GLU A 220 79.54 33.96 51.20
CA GLU A 220 78.45 34.95 51.35
C GLU A 220 77.07 34.38 51.04
N GLN A 221 76.97 33.39 50.14
CA GLN A 221 75.72 32.73 49.78
C GLN A 221 75.49 31.40 50.52
N HIS A 222 76.35 31.04 51.48
CA HIS A 222 76.32 29.77 52.22
C HIS A 222 76.32 28.52 51.31
N ILE A 223 77.04 28.58 50.19
CA ILE A 223 77.20 27.47 49.23
C ILE A 223 78.57 26.81 49.45
N GLN A 224 78.61 25.48 49.53
CA GLN A 224 79.89 24.75 49.60
C GLN A 224 80.66 24.86 48.29
N MET A 225 81.94 25.24 48.36
CA MET A 225 82.83 25.28 47.21
C MET A 225 83.26 23.87 46.82
N ASP A 226 83.03 23.50 45.55
CA ASP A 226 83.49 22.24 44.94
C ASP A 226 84.76 22.53 44.13
N ASP A 227 85.75 21.63 44.19
CA ASP A 227 87.02 21.70 43.42
C ASP A 227 86.77 21.83 41.90
N LYS A 228 85.60 21.39 41.43
CA LYS A 228 85.18 21.46 40.01
C LYS A 228 84.57 22.80 39.59
N ALA A 229 84.25 23.71 40.52
CA ALA A 229 83.55 24.95 40.19
C ALA A 229 84.38 25.89 39.30
N MET A 230 85.70 25.95 39.52
CA MET A 230 86.63 26.75 38.72
C MET A 230 86.87 26.17 37.32
N GLU A 231 86.93 24.84 37.21
CA GLU A 231 87.04 24.15 35.92
C GLU A 231 85.79 24.40 35.05
N GLN A 232 84.61 24.33 35.66
CA GLN A 232 83.34 24.57 34.96
C GLN A 232 83.11 26.03 34.58
N LEU A 233 83.56 27.00 35.37
CA LEU A 233 83.52 28.44 35.01
C LEU A 233 84.39 28.74 33.78
N ASN A 234 85.47 27.99 33.58
CA ASN A 234 86.38 28.12 32.45
C ASN A 234 85.97 27.30 31.21
N SER A 235 85.01 26.38 31.35
CA SER A 235 84.51 25.57 30.23
C SER A 235 83.69 26.38 29.22
N ASN A 236 83.80 26.03 27.92
CA ASN A 236 82.94 26.62 26.90
C ASN A 236 81.53 25.99 26.99
N TYR A 237 80.61 26.72 27.59
CA TYR A 237 79.25 26.26 27.82
C TYR A 237 78.49 25.95 26.51
N SER A 238 78.77 26.68 25.43
CA SER A 238 78.10 26.45 24.13
C SER A 238 78.51 25.10 23.50
N ASP A 239 79.77 24.70 23.64
CA ASP A 239 80.24 23.39 23.17
C ASP A 239 79.65 22.25 23.99
N SER A 240 79.46 22.47 25.30
CA SER A 240 78.84 21.49 26.20
C SER A 240 77.35 21.25 25.87
N ILE A 241 76.62 22.31 25.50
CA ILE A 241 75.23 22.18 25.01
C ILE A 241 75.21 21.38 23.71
N ARG A 242 76.08 21.70 22.74
CA ARG A 242 76.13 20.98 21.45
C ARG A 242 76.44 19.50 21.64
N GLN A 243 77.37 19.17 22.53
CA GLN A 243 77.69 17.77 22.86
C GLN A 243 76.51 17.05 23.54
N ALA A 244 75.75 17.73 24.40
CA ALA A 244 74.54 17.18 25.00
C ALA A 244 73.45 16.93 23.96
N GLU A 245 73.30 17.85 23.00
CA GLU A 245 72.36 17.74 21.88
C GLU A 245 72.71 16.56 20.95
N GLU A 246 73.98 16.40 20.56
CA GLU A 246 74.46 15.25 19.76
C GLU A 246 74.22 13.91 20.48
N ARG A 247 74.41 13.87 21.81
CA ARG A 247 74.14 12.67 22.61
C ARG A 247 72.64 12.37 22.69
N LEU A 248 71.79 13.38 22.84
CA LEU A 248 70.34 13.24 22.82
C LEU A 248 69.86 12.73 21.47
N GLU A 249 70.41 13.24 20.37
CA GLU A 249 70.10 12.78 19.01
C GLU A 249 70.41 11.28 18.83
N SER A 250 71.52 10.80 19.38
CA SER A 250 71.87 9.37 19.39
C SER A 250 70.83 8.54 20.17
N ILE A 251 70.47 8.96 21.38
CA ILE A 251 69.47 8.28 22.23
C ILE A 251 68.09 8.25 21.54
N LEU A 252 67.73 9.29 20.80
CA LEU A 252 66.46 9.36 20.08
C LEU A 252 66.42 8.40 18.90
N LYS A 253 67.50 8.29 18.12
CA LYS A 253 67.59 7.34 17.00
C LYS A 253 67.41 5.89 17.45
N ASP A 254 67.96 5.52 18.61
CA ASP A 254 67.84 4.17 19.15
C ASP A 254 66.43 3.87 19.69
N ASN A 255 65.81 4.82 20.39
CA ASN A 255 64.49 4.61 21.02
C ASN A 255 63.30 4.74 20.03
N VAL A 256 63.40 5.62 19.04
CA VAL A 256 62.32 5.81 18.03
C VAL A 256 62.18 4.57 17.16
N ASN A 257 63.29 3.91 16.81
CA ASN A 257 63.26 2.66 16.04
C ASN A 257 62.54 1.53 16.80
N ALA A 258 62.69 1.44 18.13
CA ALA A 258 61.97 0.46 18.93
C ALA A 258 60.45 0.76 19.03
N ALA A 259 60.08 2.01 19.28
CA ALA A 259 58.67 2.41 19.43
C ALA A 259 57.87 2.30 18.11
N VAL A 260 58.50 2.61 16.96
CA VAL A 260 57.88 2.46 15.63
C VAL A 260 57.61 0.99 15.31
N VAL A 261 58.54 0.10 15.64
CA VAL A 261 58.41 -1.35 15.36
C VAL A 261 57.33 -1.99 16.23
N ASP A 262 57.23 -1.64 17.51
CA ASP A 262 56.18 -2.17 18.39
C ASP A 262 54.79 -1.58 18.09
N GLY A 263 54.71 -0.29 17.73
CA GLY A 263 53.47 0.34 17.26
C GLY A 263 52.94 -0.31 15.96
N LEU A 264 53.84 -0.59 15.00
CA LEU A 264 53.49 -1.29 13.76
C LEU A 264 53.08 -2.75 14.00
N LYS A 265 53.73 -3.46 14.94
CA LYS A 265 53.30 -4.81 15.33
C LYS A 265 51.93 -4.83 16.00
N GLY A 266 51.63 -3.85 16.86
CA GLY A 266 50.33 -3.72 17.51
C GLY A 266 49.20 -3.40 16.51
N LEU A 267 49.47 -2.51 15.55
CA LEU A 267 48.53 -2.21 14.46
C LEU A 267 48.33 -3.41 13.53
N ALA A 268 49.40 -4.13 13.18
CA ALA A 268 49.32 -5.34 12.38
C ALA A 268 48.55 -6.46 13.10
N ALA A 269 48.72 -6.61 14.41
CA ALA A 269 47.95 -7.57 15.21
C ALA A 269 46.45 -7.23 15.24
N GLN A 270 46.10 -5.96 15.48
CA GLN A 270 44.70 -5.51 15.44
C GLN A 270 44.09 -5.61 14.03
N MET A 271 44.86 -5.32 12.98
CA MET A 271 44.42 -5.51 11.60
C MET A 271 44.24 -6.98 11.26
N ASN A 272 45.11 -7.87 11.72
CA ASN A 272 44.98 -9.32 11.54
C ASN A 272 43.79 -9.89 12.32
N GLU A 273 43.53 -9.44 13.56
CA GLU A 273 42.35 -9.83 14.33
C GLU A 273 41.06 -9.33 13.67
N ALA A 274 41.04 -8.08 13.21
CA ALA A 274 39.93 -7.54 12.45
C ALA A 274 39.77 -8.25 11.10
N GLU A 275 40.84 -8.70 10.46
CA GLU A 275 40.79 -9.48 9.22
C GLU A 275 40.30 -10.92 9.42
N ALA A 276 40.67 -11.54 10.54
CA ALA A 276 40.19 -12.85 10.96
C ALA A 276 38.72 -12.85 11.39
N GLU A 277 38.14 -11.67 11.67
CA GLU A 277 36.73 -11.55 12.03
C GLU A 277 35.81 -11.94 10.87
N GLN A 278 34.81 -12.78 11.17
CA GLN A 278 33.80 -13.24 10.23
C GLN A 278 33.08 -12.05 9.58
N ARG A 279 33.01 -12.07 8.24
CA ARG A 279 32.17 -11.14 7.49
C ARG A 279 30.71 -11.58 7.57
N LEU A 280 29.86 -10.70 8.05
CA LEU A 280 28.42 -10.90 8.18
C LEU A 280 27.70 -10.07 7.11
N LEU A 281 26.57 -10.56 6.61
CA LEU A 281 25.72 -9.82 5.67
C LEU A 281 24.64 -9.07 6.45
N CYS A 282 24.54 -7.76 6.26
CA CYS A 282 23.49 -6.97 6.90
C CYS A 282 22.13 -7.20 6.25
N VAL A 283 21.11 -7.62 7.00
CA VAL A 283 19.75 -7.82 6.45
C VAL A 283 19.03 -6.52 6.07
N GLN A 284 19.46 -5.38 6.62
CA GLN A 284 18.81 -4.08 6.41
C GLN A 284 19.28 -3.38 5.13
N CYS A 285 20.58 -3.46 4.82
CA CYS A 285 21.20 -2.78 3.67
C CYS A 285 21.89 -3.72 2.68
N LYS A 286 21.91 -5.04 2.96
CA LYS A 286 22.54 -6.09 2.15
C LYS A 286 24.05 -5.89 1.92
N LYS A 287 24.73 -5.11 2.76
CA LYS A 287 26.19 -4.92 2.74
C LYS A 287 26.88 -5.84 3.74
N GLU A 288 28.07 -6.31 3.39
CA GLU A 288 28.94 -7.03 4.31
C GLU A 288 29.51 -6.10 5.38
N TYR A 289 29.61 -6.58 6.61
CA TYR A 289 30.19 -5.86 7.73
C TYR A 289 30.88 -6.82 8.71
N ARG A 290 31.65 -6.25 9.64
CA ARG A 290 32.29 -6.94 10.77
C ARG A 290 31.80 -6.30 12.07
N ASN A 291 31.74 -7.04 13.19
CA ASN A 291 31.27 -6.44 14.44
C ASN A 291 32.25 -5.37 14.95
N SER A 292 33.56 -5.54 14.72
CA SER A 292 34.56 -4.50 15.03
C SER A 292 34.30 -3.16 14.34
N THR A 293 33.66 -3.14 13.17
CA THR A 293 33.34 -1.94 12.40
C THR A 293 31.87 -1.52 12.48
N ASN A 294 31.07 -2.20 13.32
CA ASN A 294 29.64 -1.99 13.44
C ASN A 294 29.28 -0.91 14.48
N GLY A 295 29.37 0.36 14.08
CA GLY A 295 28.95 1.49 14.89
C GLY A 295 27.45 1.81 14.77
N PRO A 296 26.91 2.71 15.62
CA PRO A 296 25.49 3.11 15.64
C PRO A 296 24.94 3.76 14.36
N LYS A 297 25.78 4.09 13.38
CA LYS A 297 25.38 4.71 12.10
C LYS A 297 26.03 4.04 10.88
N SER A 298 26.57 2.84 11.04
CA SER A 298 27.27 2.13 9.97
C SER A 298 26.33 1.63 8.87
N CYS A 299 25.11 1.25 9.22
CA CYS A 299 24.07 0.82 8.30
C CYS A 299 23.17 2.00 7.90
N SER A 300 22.89 2.13 6.60
CA SER A 300 21.91 3.08 6.07
C SER A 300 20.84 2.35 5.25
N PHE A 301 19.58 2.64 5.52
CA PHE A 301 18.43 1.97 4.88
C PHE A 301 17.19 2.87 4.83
N HIS A 302 16.19 2.45 4.05
CA HIS A 302 14.86 3.03 4.05
C HIS A 302 13.97 2.34 5.07
N VAL A 303 13.12 3.11 5.75
CA VAL A 303 12.13 2.57 6.69
C VAL A 303 11.08 1.73 5.98
N ALA A 304 10.66 2.13 4.79
CA ALA A 304 9.63 1.46 4.01
C ALA A 304 10.21 0.64 2.84
N GLU A 305 9.46 -0.33 2.35
CA GLU A 305 9.75 -1.03 1.10
C GLU A 305 9.51 -0.10 -0.11
N TYR A 306 10.25 -0.31 -1.19
CA TYR A 306 10.08 0.46 -2.43
C TYR A 306 8.72 0.15 -3.08
N SER A 307 7.92 1.18 -3.34
CA SER A 307 6.66 1.04 -4.08
C SER A 307 6.94 1.00 -5.57
N SER A 308 6.74 -0.16 -6.21
CA SER A 308 6.86 -0.31 -7.67
C SER A 308 5.79 0.48 -8.43
N TRP A 309 4.60 0.62 -7.84
CA TRP A 309 3.48 1.38 -8.40
C TRP A 309 3.74 2.88 -8.42
N ASN A 310 4.10 3.46 -7.27
CA ASN A 310 4.40 4.89 -7.13
C ASN A 310 5.83 5.27 -7.55
N LYS A 311 6.68 4.26 -7.83
CA LYS A 311 8.10 4.38 -8.20
C LYS A 311 8.92 5.20 -7.19
N ASN A 312 8.63 5.06 -5.90
CA ASN A 312 9.31 5.78 -4.82
C ASN A 312 9.28 5.00 -3.50
N TYR A 313 10.07 5.45 -2.51
CA TYR A 313 9.99 4.97 -1.13
C TYR A 313 8.94 5.78 -0.36
N PRO A 314 7.87 5.17 0.18
CA PRO A 314 6.81 5.90 0.89
C PRO A 314 7.29 6.73 2.09
N CYS A 315 8.39 6.32 2.73
CA CYS A 315 8.91 6.99 3.92
C CYS A 315 9.53 8.37 3.66
N CYS A 316 10.05 8.64 2.46
CA CYS A 316 10.75 9.90 2.17
C CYS A 316 10.67 10.38 0.71
N ALA A 317 10.00 9.63 -0.17
CA ALA A 317 9.93 9.82 -1.62
C ALA A 317 11.27 9.84 -2.39
N GLY A 318 12.40 9.99 -1.70
CA GLY A 318 13.75 9.99 -2.28
C GLY A 318 14.36 8.60 -2.45
N SER A 319 15.39 8.50 -3.28
CA SER A 319 16.18 7.28 -3.49
C SER A 319 17.23 7.04 -2.39
N VAL A 320 17.68 8.10 -1.71
CA VAL A 320 18.72 8.06 -0.68
C VAL A 320 18.14 7.54 0.64
N PRO A 321 18.80 6.58 1.34
CA PRO A 321 18.36 6.07 2.64
C PRO A 321 18.04 7.17 3.65
N CYS A 322 16.91 7.02 4.35
CA CYS A 322 16.42 8.01 5.32
C CYS A 322 16.74 7.69 6.79
N GLN A 323 17.28 6.51 7.09
CA GLN A 323 17.63 6.07 8.45
C GLN A 323 19.05 5.49 8.53
N PHE A 324 19.64 5.60 9.73
CA PHE A 324 20.98 5.11 10.04
C PHE A 324 20.99 4.38 11.39
N GLN A 325 21.48 3.13 11.42
CA GLN A 325 21.62 2.31 12.63
C GLN A 325 22.87 1.42 12.54
N SER A 326 23.09 0.56 13.54
CA SER A 326 24.04 -0.56 13.42
C SER A 326 23.54 -1.65 12.46
N HIS A 327 24.47 -2.29 11.76
CA HIS A 327 24.19 -3.47 10.97
C HIS A 327 23.69 -4.62 11.84
N ARG A 328 22.85 -5.49 11.27
CA ARG A 328 22.32 -6.69 11.90
C ARG A 328 22.42 -7.86 10.94
N ALA A 329 22.87 -9.02 11.43
CA ALA A 329 23.02 -10.23 10.63
C ALA A 329 21.72 -11.04 10.49
N THR A 330 20.76 -10.81 11.38
CA THR A 330 19.46 -11.49 11.42
C THR A 330 18.32 -10.49 11.32
N HIS A 331 17.20 -10.93 10.75
CA HIS A 331 15.98 -10.14 10.74
C HIS A 331 15.47 -9.90 12.17
N HIS A 332 14.92 -8.72 12.42
CA HIS A 332 14.43 -8.31 13.74
C HIS A 332 13.23 -7.36 13.59
N CYS A 333 12.41 -7.24 14.64
CA CYS A 333 11.27 -6.32 14.67
C CYS A 333 11.47 -5.10 15.58
N ASP A 334 12.67 -4.90 16.17
CA ASP A 334 13.00 -3.76 17.05
C ASP A 334 12.66 -2.38 16.46
N TYR A 335 12.79 -2.22 15.14
CA TYR A 335 12.45 -1.02 14.39
C TYR A 335 12.21 -1.36 12.91
N PRO A 336 11.40 -0.56 12.19
CA PRO A 336 11.03 -0.85 10.81
C PRO A 336 12.15 -0.56 9.80
N TYR A 337 12.30 -1.46 8.81
CA TYR A 337 13.19 -1.29 7.65
C TYR A 337 12.64 -2.02 6.42
N GLY A 338 12.83 -1.44 5.23
CA GLY A 338 12.20 -1.89 3.99
C GLY A 338 12.31 -3.40 3.71
N PRO A 339 13.52 -3.98 3.66
CA PRO A 339 13.72 -5.42 3.43
C PRO A 339 13.03 -6.35 4.44
N PHE A 340 12.66 -5.88 5.64
CA PHE A 340 11.89 -6.66 6.59
C PHE A 340 10.47 -6.97 6.10
N PHE A 341 9.84 -6.02 5.42
CA PHE A 341 8.48 -6.18 4.90
C PHE A 341 8.44 -7.16 3.73
N GLU A 342 9.46 -7.14 2.87
CA GLU A 342 9.64 -8.15 1.83
C GLU A 342 9.81 -9.55 2.44
N TYR A 343 10.64 -9.66 3.49
CA TYR A 343 10.89 -10.90 4.21
C TYR A 343 9.63 -11.46 4.90
N SER A 344 8.93 -10.65 5.69
CA SER A 344 7.70 -11.06 6.38
C SER A 344 6.57 -11.40 5.40
N THR A 345 6.45 -10.68 4.29
CA THR A 345 5.48 -10.97 3.22
C THR A 345 5.70 -12.34 2.60
N LYS A 346 6.96 -12.74 2.37
CA LYS A 346 7.31 -14.08 1.87
C LYS A 346 6.89 -15.22 2.81
N ILE A 347 6.65 -14.92 4.07
CA ILE A 347 6.15 -15.86 5.08
C ILE A 347 4.62 -15.79 5.20
N LEU A 348 4.05 -14.59 5.29
CA LEU A 348 2.64 -14.39 5.64
C LEU A 348 1.66 -14.63 4.48
N ASN A 349 2.05 -14.35 3.25
CA ASN A 349 1.15 -14.35 2.08
C ASN A 349 1.00 -15.71 1.38
N TYR A 350 1.59 -16.78 1.94
CA TYR A 350 1.56 -18.11 1.36
C TYR A 350 1.02 -19.12 2.36
N ILE A 351 0.28 -20.11 1.85
CA ILE A 351 -0.32 -21.18 2.66
C ILE A 351 0.67 -22.31 2.98
N ASP A 352 1.76 -22.45 2.22
CA ASP A 352 2.74 -23.53 2.38
C ASP A 352 3.94 -23.16 3.27
N THR A 353 3.99 -21.92 3.76
CA THR A 353 5.06 -21.36 4.60
C THR A 353 4.74 -21.44 6.09
N ARG A 354 3.46 -21.47 6.48
CA ARG A 354 3.01 -21.52 7.86
C ARG A 354 1.75 -22.36 8.01
N GLU A 355 1.62 -23.02 9.16
CA GLU A 355 0.39 -23.66 9.61
C GLU A 355 -0.18 -22.82 10.76
N SER A 356 -1.34 -22.18 10.54
CA SER A 356 -1.92 -21.32 11.57
C SER A 356 -2.55 -22.14 12.68
N TRP A 357 -2.08 -21.94 13.92
CA TRP A 357 -2.68 -22.59 15.08
C TRP A 357 -3.86 -21.80 15.59
N VAL A 358 -3.69 -20.50 15.75
CA VAL A 358 -4.78 -19.58 16.10
C VAL A 358 -4.50 -18.19 15.53
N THR A 359 -5.55 -17.58 15.00
CA THR A 359 -5.56 -16.17 14.62
C THR A 359 -6.77 -15.51 15.28
N VAL A 360 -6.56 -14.30 15.79
CA VAL A 360 -7.57 -13.45 16.40
C VAL A 360 -7.54 -12.12 15.66
N GLU A 361 -8.68 -11.73 15.12
CA GLU A 361 -8.86 -10.53 14.31
C GLU A 361 -10.08 -9.76 14.80
N ASP A 362 -9.96 -8.44 14.87
CA ASP A 362 -11.05 -7.53 15.18
C ASP A 362 -10.91 -6.27 14.31
N VAL A 363 -12.00 -5.89 13.63
CA VAL A 363 -11.99 -4.80 12.64
C VAL A 363 -12.78 -3.62 13.19
N ASP A 364 -12.19 -2.44 13.09
CA ASP A 364 -12.90 -1.20 13.38
C ASP A 364 -13.99 -0.94 12.34
N LEU A 365 -15.25 -0.93 12.80
CA LEU A 365 -16.41 -0.75 11.93
C LEU A 365 -16.58 0.70 11.43
N GLU A 366 -15.82 1.66 11.93
CA GLU A 366 -15.76 3.05 11.45
C GLU A 366 -14.58 3.29 10.51
N THR A 367 -13.36 2.82 10.83
CA THR A 367 -12.13 3.14 10.08
C THR A 367 -11.59 2.04 9.19
N ASP A 368 -12.10 0.80 9.30
CA ASP A 368 -11.51 -0.41 8.69
C ASP A 368 -10.12 -0.81 9.21
N ASP A 369 -9.70 -0.23 10.33
CA ASP A 369 -8.44 -0.63 10.96
C ASP A 369 -8.55 -2.03 11.57
N LEU A 370 -7.61 -2.89 11.19
CA LEU A 370 -7.57 -4.29 11.61
C LEU A 370 -6.59 -4.48 12.76
N GLN A 371 -7.12 -4.91 13.91
CA GLN A 371 -6.35 -5.43 15.03
C GLN A 371 -6.22 -6.94 14.86
N ILE A 372 -4.99 -7.45 14.83
CA ILE A 372 -4.71 -8.85 14.49
C ILE A 372 -3.58 -9.40 15.34
N VAL A 373 -3.75 -10.64 15.81
CA VAL A 373 -2.74 -11.41 16.52
C VAL A 373 -2.80 -12.84 16.02
N SER A 374 -1.66 -13.47 15.74
CA SER A 374 -1.60 -14.88 15.38
C SER A 374 -0.43 -15.61 16.04
N VAL A 375 -0.66 -16.91 16.28
CA VAL A 375 0.37 -17.88 16.64
C VAL A 375 0.30 -18.98 15.59
N ASP A 376 1.42 -19.18 14.90
CA ASP A 376 1.53 -20.10 13.78
C ASP A 376 2.75 -21.02 13.99
N ARG A 377 2.74 -22.18 13.36
CA ARG A 377 3.97 -22.97 13.15
C ARG A 377 4.62 -22.53 11.87
N LEU A 378 5.90 -22.17 11.92
CA LEU A 378 6.66 -21.87 10.72
C LEU A 378 7.10 -23.17 10.03
N ILE A 379 6.72 -23.32 8.76
CA ILE A 379 7.05 -24.49 7.92
C ILE A 379 8.23 -24.17 7.00
N ARG A 380 8.22 -22.98 6.38
CA ARG A 380 9.24 -22.50 5.43
C ARG A 380 9.43 -20.99 5.55
N TRP A 381 10.64 -20.51 5.23
CA TRP A 381 10.94 -19.08 5.14
C TRP A 381 10.38 -18.41 3.87
N VAL A 382 10.14 -19.19 2.82
CA VAL A 382 9.62 -18.73 1.53
C VAL A 382 8.83 -19.86 0.88
N SER A 383 7.79 -19.52 0.11
CA SER A 383 6.99 -20.50 -0.63
C SER A 383 7.88 -21.36 -1.53
N ARG A 384 7.61 -22.68 -1.55
CA ARG A 384 8.41 -23.69 -2.27
C ARG A 384 9.90 -23.78 -1.88
N GLY A 385 10.34 -23.12 -0.80
CA GLY A 385 11.69 -23.27 -0.24
C GLY A 385 11.86 -24.58 0.54
N ASP A 386 12.95 -24.77 1.27
CA ASP A 386 13.14 -25.97 2.12
C ASP A 386 12.25 -25.94 3.38
N PHE A 387 11.92 -27.13 3.89
CA PHE A 387 11.26 -27.26 5.19
C PHE A 387 12.21 -26.90 6.32
N ILE A 388 11.71 -26.19 7.33
CA ILE A 388 12.44 -25.93 8.56
C ILE A 388 12.52 -27.23 9.36
N LYS A 389 13.75 -27.63 9.71
CA LYS A 389 14.02 -28.87 10.45
C LYS A 389 13.71 -28.76 11.94
N GLU A 390 14.00 -27.60 12.53
CA GLU A 390 13.75 -27.33 13.94
C GLU A 390 12.34 -26.76 14.13
N PRO A 391 11.51 -27.34 15.03
CA PRO A 391 10.20 -26.78 15.34
C PRO A 391 10.31 -25.31 15.77
N THR A 392 9.63 -24.45 15.03
CA THR A 392 9.72 -22.99 15.20
C THR A 392 8.32 -22.39 15.26
N ILE A 393 8.02 -21.67 16.34
CA ILE A 393 6.76 -20.95 16.54
C ILE A 393 6.91 -19.55 15.97
N LEU A 394 5.94 -19.08 15.20
CA LEU A 394 5.85 -17.71 14.71
C LEU A 394 4.76 -16.98 15.50
N ILE A 395 5.10 -15.84 16.10
CA ILE A 395 4.13 -14.97 16.77
C ILE A 395 4.08 -13.64 16.02
N ARG A 396 2.86 -13.24 15.67
CA ARG A 396 2.57 -11.95 15.04
C ARG A 396 1.59 -11.17 15.89
N VAL A 397 1.89 -9.89 16.12
CA VAL A 397 0.98 -8.93 16.75
C VAL A 397 0.94 -7.69 15.86
N GLY A 398 -0.26 -7.25 15.48
CA GLY A 398 -0.49 -6.11 14.60
C GLY A 398 -0.24 -6.36 13.12
N ARG A 399 -0.42 -5.30 12.33
CA ARG A 399 -0.18 -5.30 10.88
C ARG A 399 1.31 -5.03 10.63
N VAL A 400 2.00 -6.00 10.04
CA VAL A 400 3.44 -5.90 9.73
C VAL A 400 3.66 -4.94 8.57
N TRP A 401 3.75 -3.65 8.88
CA TRP A 401 3.94 -2.59 7.91
C TRP A 401 4.52 -1.34 8.57
N HIS A 402 5.27 -0.54 7.81
CA HIS A 402 6.08 0.56 8.37
C HIS A 402 5.31 1.68 9.09
N THR A 403 4.00 1.84 8.81
CA THR A 403 3.15 2.86 9.45
C THR A 403 2.42 2.36 10.69
N TYR A 404 2.48 1.05 10.98
CA TYR A 404 1.74 0.45 12.08
C TYR A 404 2.70 -0.13 13.11
N PRO A 405 2.39 -0.05 14.41
CA PRO A 405 3.11 -0.80 15.43
C PRO A 405 2.87 -2.30 15.24
N TYR A 406 3.95 -3.09 15.24
CA TYR A 406 3.88 -4.54 15.05
C TYR A 406 4.95 -5.28 15.84
N PHE A 407 4.68 -6.56 16.08
CA PHE A 407 5.66 -7.56 16.49
C PHE A 407 5.57 -8.73 15.53
N PHE A 408 6.73 -9.21 15.07
CA PHE A 408 6.83 -10.36 14.19
C PHE A 408 8.15 -11.03 14.49
N ASP A 409 8.09 -12.17 15.18
CA ASP A 409 9.28 -12.91 15.56
C ASP A 409 9.03 -14.40 15.65
N THR A 410 10.11 -15.17 15.59
CA THR A 410 10.11 -16.63 15.59
C THR A 410 10.86 -17.16 16.81
N PHE A 411 10.36 -18.26 17.38
CA PHE A 411 10.91 -18.86 18.58
C PHE A 411 11.17 -20.34 18.36
N THR A 412 12.43 -20.74 18.48
CA THR A 412 12.86 -22.13 18.55
C THR A 412 12.63 -22.71 19.94
N VAL A 413 12.69 -24.04 20.07
CA VAL A 413 12.58 -24.74 21.36
C VAL A 413 13.58 -24.21 22.39
N LYS A 414 14.84 -24.01 21.98
CA LYS A 414 15.91 -23.53 22.87
C LYS A 414 15.65 -22.10 23.37
N GLU A 415 15.14 -21.24 22.48
CA GLU A 415 14.79 -19.86 22.85
C GLU A 415 13.59 -19.84 23.80
N LEU A 416 12.57 -20.66 23.55
CA LEU A 416 11.41 -20.78 24.46
C LEU A 416 11.81 -21.26 25.85
N GLU A 417 12.70 -22.25 25.95
CA GLU A 417 13.22 -22.71 27.25
C GLU A 417 14.00 -21.62 27.99
N ALA A 418 14.80 -20.83 27.27
CA ALA A 418 15.53 -19.70 27.84
C ALA A 418 14.57 -18.60 28.32
N ILE A 419 13.57 -18.25 27.51
CA ILE A 419 12.54 -17.26 27.85
C ILE A 419 11.71 -17.76 29.04
N SER A 420 11.32 -19.04 29.10
CA SER A 420 10.58 -19.61 30.23
C SER A 420 11.30 -19.42 31.56
N LYS A 421 12.64 -19.59 31.57
CA LYS A 421 13.46 -19.34 32.77
C LYS A 421 13.49 -17.87 33.17
N VAL A 422 13.50 -16.94 32.21
CA VAL A 422 13.46 -15.50 32.51
C VAL A 422 12.07 -15.11 33.02
N VAL A 423 11.01 -15.53 32.33
CA VAL A 423 9.62 -15.20 32.67
C VAL A 423 9.20 -15.80 34.01
N SER A 424 9.64 -17.01 34.35
CA SER A 424 9.40 -17.61 35.67
C SER A 424 10.02 -16.80 36.81
N LEU A 425 11.17 -16.13 36.57
CA LEU A 425 11.84 -15.26 37.53
C LEU A 425 11.22 -13.86 37.60
N THR A 426 10.97 -13.20 36.47
CA THR A 426 10.50 -11.81 36.41
C THR A 426 8.99 -11.68 36.56
N ARG A 427 8.24 -12.74 36.23
CA ARG A 427 6.78 -12.74 36.09
C ARG A 427 6.25 -11.78 35.01
N GLU A 428 7.12 -11.25 34.15
CA GLU A 428 6.73 -10.43 33.01
C GLU A 428 6.24 -11.32 31.87
N THR A 429 4.94 -11.32 31.61
CA THR A 429 4.30 -12.18 30.60
C THR A 429 4.02 -11.49 29.27
N LEU A 430 4.07 -10.16 29.20
CA LEU A 430 3.75 -9.42 27.99
C LEU A 430 4.81 -9.65 26.91
N ILE A 431 4.38 -10.15 25.74
CA ILE A 431 5.25 -10.29 24.57
C ILE A 431 5.28 -8.95 23.83
N TYR A 432 4.11 -8.46 23.45
CA TYR A 432 3.95 -7.18 22.77
C TYR A 432 2.51 -6.70 22.86
N ARG A 433 2.35 -5.37 22.86
CA ARG A 433 1.07 -4.68 22.74
C ARG A 433 1.22 -3.55 21.71
N SER A 434 0.33 -3.49 20.73
CA SER A 434 0.42 -2.53 19.62
C SER A 434 0.11 -1.09 20.02
N SER A 435 -0.63 -0.87 21.10
CA SER A 435 -1.08 0.44 21.56
C SER A 435 -1.31 0.44 23.07
N ASP A 436 -0.94 1.52 23.75
CA ASP A 436 -1.21 1.70 25.18
C ASP A 436 -2.70 1.94 25.48
N SER A 437 -3.49 2.29 24.47
CA SER A 437 -4.94 2.47 24.61
C SER A 437 -5.62 1.17 25.03
N ALA A 438 -6.55 1.26 25.98
CA ALA A 438 -7.42 0.14 26.36
C ALA A 438 -8.58 -0.07 25.37
N ASP A 439 -8.85 0.91 24.51
CA ASP A 439 -9.98 0.88 23.59
C ASP A 439 -9.62 0.22 22.26
N GLU A 440 -8.36 0.30 21.84
CA GLU A 440 -7.90 -0.24 20.57
C GLU A 440 -6.47 -0.79 20.70
N PHE A 441 -6.32 -2.12 20.59
CA PHE A 441 -5.01 -2.77 20.64
C PHE A 441 -5.05 -4.22 20.14
N SER A 442 -3.87 -4.69 19.78
CA SER A 442 -3.51 -6.08 19.53
C SER A 442 -2.42 -6.47 20.54
N MET A 443 -2.55 -7.61 21.21
CA MET A 443 -1.64 -8.01 22.27
C MET A 443 -1.42 -9.52 22.31
N ALA A 444 -0.19 -9.93 22.62
CA ALA A 444 0.15 -11.31 22.94
C ALA A 444 0.86 -11.38 24.30
N GLU A 445 0.50 -12.38 25.10
CA GLU A 445 1.06 -12.62 26.43
C GLU A 445 1.38 -14.12 26.63
N TRP A 446 2.46 -14.43 27.33
CA TRP A 446 2.75 -15.78 27.80
C TRP A 446 1.75 -16.21 28.87
N VAL A 447 1.27 -17.45 28.78
CA VAL A 447 0.45 -18.08 29.82
C VAL A 447 1.32 -19.04 30.60
N LEU A 448 1.38 -18.87 31.92
CA LEU A 448 2.24 -19.67 32.79
C LEU A 448 1.46 -20.85 33.40
N SER A 449 2.13 -21.99 33.51
CA SER A 449 1.68 -23.13 34.30
C SER A 449 1.75 -22.80 35.80
N PRO A 450 1.14 -23.61 36.68
CA PRO A 450 1.31 -23.50 38.12
C PRO A 450 2.79 -23.54 38.56
N ASP A 451 3.63 -24.27 37.81
CA ASP A 451 5.07 -24.40 38.06
C ASP A 451 5.87 -23.17 37.60
N GLY A 452 5.23 -22.21 36.91
CA GLY A 452 5.82 -20.97 36.42
C GLY A 452 6.41 -21.05 35.02
N ASP A 453 6.37 -22.21 34.38
CA ASP A 453 6.83 -22.41 33.00
C ASP A 453 5.79 -21.92 31.98
N ILE A 454 6.24 -21.53 30.79
CA ILE A 454 5.35 -21.15 29.70
C ILE A 454 4.56 -22.38 29.24
N SER A 455 3.24 -22.26 29.26
CA SER A 455 2.26 -23.30 28.89
C SER A 455 1.38 -22.93 27.70
N GLY A 456 1.43 -21.67 27.27
CA GLY A 456 0.58 -21.16 26.20
C GLY A 456 0.88 -19.70 25.84
N VAL A 457 0.16 -19.22 24.84
CA VAL A 457 0.11 -17.81 24.43
C VAL A 457 -1.35 -17.35 24.48
N ARG A 458 -1.61 -16.24 25.17
CA ARG A 458 -2.89 -15.54 25.15
C ARG A 458 -2.84 -14.46 24.07
N LEU A 459 -3.76 -14.52 23.13
CA LEU A 459 -3.93 -13.56 22.06
C LEU A 459 -5.14 -12.69 22.37
N THR A 460 -4.97 -11.38 22.26
CA THR A 460 -6.03 -10.40 22.46
C THR A 460 -6.08 -9.43 21.29
N ALA A 461 -7.24 -9.23 20.68
CA ALA A 461 -7.48 -8.13 19.74
C ALA A 461 -8.73 -7.36 20.17
N LYS A 462 -8.68 -6.04 20.12
CA LYS A 462 -9.81 -5.17 20.40
C LYS A 462 -9.76 -3.99 19.45
N ALA A 463 -10.79 -3.85 18.61
CA ALA A 463 -11.03 -2.65 17.84
C ALA A 463 -11.80 -1.61 18.67
N MET A 464 -11.72 -0.33 18.30
CA MET A 464 -12.39 0.77 19.04
C MET A 464 -13.90 0.58 19.10
N THR A 465 -14.49 0.08 18.02
CA THR A 465 -15.93 -0.19 17.90
C THR A 465 -16.42 -1.43 18.65
N SER A 466 -15.51 -2.24 19.21
CA SER A 466 -15.84 -3.48 19.92
C SER A 466 -16.04 -3.24 21.41
N GLU A 467 -17.20 -3.65 21.96
CA GLU A 467 -17.50 -3.56 23.40
C GLU A 467 -16.48 -4.36 24.23
N THR A 468 -16.23 -5.62 23.83
CA THR A 468 -15.32 -6.55 24.52
C THR A 468 -14.16 -6.97 23.60
N PRO A 469 -12.96 -7.20 24.14
CA PRO A 469 -11.85 -7.76 23.39
C PRO A 469 -12.12 -9.21 22.99
N TYR A 470 -11.56 -9.62 21.86
CA TYR A 470 -11.48 -11.00 21.43
C TYR A 470 -10.28 -11.66 22.10
N ILE A 471 -10.48 -12.73 22.87
CA ILE A 471 -9.43 -13.38 23.66
C ILE A 471 -9.44 -14.89 23.41
N ARG A 472 -8.32 -15.42 22.92
CA ARG A 472 -8.06 -16.85 22.77
C ARG A 472 -6.73 -17.23 23.41
N ILE A 473 -6.65 -18.44 23.92
CA ILE A 473 -5.41 -19.02 24.46
C ILE A 473 -5.02 -20.21 23.60
N CYS A 474 -3.79 -20.19 23.09
CA CYS A 474 -3.16 -21.31 22.40
C CYS A 474 -2.22 -22.04 23.36
N PRO A 475 -2.58 -23.25 23.82
CA PRO A 475 -1.65 -24.07 24.59
C PRO A 475 -0.45 -24.49 23.71
N ILE A 476 0.76 -24.32 24.22
CA ILE A 476 2.00 -24.74 23.55
C ILE A 476 2.83 -25.63 24.48
N ASN A 477 3.58 -26.57 23.89
CA ASN A 477 4.59 -27.34 24.61
C ASN A 477 5.96 -26.79 24.23
N ILE A 478 6.62 -26.12 25.18
CA ILE A 478 7.92 -25.47 24.96
C ILE A 478 9.04 -26.46 24.63
N THR A 479 8.99 -27.70 25.10
CA THR A 479 10.03 -28.71 24.83
C THR A 479 9.98 -29.29 23.42
N THR A 480 8.81 -29.23 22.78
CA THR A 480 8.61 -29.76 21.42
C THR A 480 8.38 -28.66 20.38
N GLY A 481 8.11 -27.42 20.81
CA GLY A 481 7.76 -26.31 19.93
C GLY A 481 6.46 -26.56 19.17
N SER A 482 5.50 -27.26 19.79
CA SER A 482 4.25 -27.71 19.15
C SER A 482 3.01 -27.32 19.97
N LYS A 483 1.84 -27.30 19.32
CA LYS A 483 0.54 -27.10 19.97
C LYS A 483 0.24 -28.25 20.93
N SER A 484 -0.06 -27.94 22.19
CA SER A 484 -0.19 -28.94 23.27
C SER A 484 -1.64 -29.35 23.59
N GLY A 485 -2.64 -28.65 23.06
CA GLY A 485 -4.06 -28.94 23.30
C GLY A 485 -4.98 -28.08 22.45
N ASP A 486 -6.29 -28.18 22.70
CA ASP A 486 -7.30 -27.37 22.01
C ASP A 486 -7.22 -25.90 22.39
N ILE A 487 -7.63 -25.02 21.47
CA ILE A 487 -7.62 -23.58 21.66
C ILE A 487 -8.75 -23.23 22.64
N VAL A 488 -8.42 -22.51 23.71
CA VAL A 488 -9.40 -22.08 24.70
C VAL A 488 -9.90 -20.68 24.33
N GLU A 489 -11.19 -20.57 24.05
CA GLU A 489 -11.85 -19.29 23.80
C GLU A 489 -12.32 -18.68 25.12
N VAL A 490 -11.78 -17.51 25.47
CA VAL A 490 -12.09 -16.82 26.73
C VAL A 490 -13.16 -15.75 26.50
N SER A 491 -13.09 -15.05 25.35
CA SER A 491 -14.03 -14.02 24.98
C SER A 491 -14.16 -13.91 23.47
N ASN A 492 -15.41 -13.81 23.00
CA ASN A 492 -15.73 -13.38 21.65
C ASN A 492 -15.90 -11.86 21.64
N GLY A 493 -14.92 -11.16 21.04
CA GLY A 493 -14.96 -9.73 20.79
C GLY A 493 -15.79 -9.36 19.57
N GLY A 494 -15.64 -8.13 19.08
CA GLY A 494 -16.39 -7.64 17.93
C GLY A 494 -17.86 -7.32 18.22
N LEU A 495 -18.56 -6.89 17.17
CA LEU A 495 -20.01 -6.72 17.23
C LEU A 495 -20.71 -8.09 17.18
N LYS A 496 -21.29 -8.48 18.32
CA LYS A 496 -22.08 -9.72 18.47
C LYS A 496 -23.43 -9.59 17.77
N SER A 497 -23.76 -10.57 16.95
CA SER A 497 -25.12 -10.81 16.45
C SER A 497 -25.80 -11.91 17.28
N TYR A 498 -27.12 -11.81 17.45
CA TYR A 498 -27.91 -12.73 18.26
C TYR A 498 -28.95 -13.46 17.41
N LYS A 499 -29.40 -14.62 17.88
CA LYS A 499 -30.46 -15.39 17.22
C LYS A 499 -31.84 -14.78 17.56
N PRO A 500 -32.72 -14.56 16.57
CA PRO A 500 -34.06 -14.10 16.84
C PRO A 500 -34.90 -15.22 17.48
N ASP A 501 -35.87 -14.84 18.31
CA ASP A 501 -36.83 -15.75 18.97
C ASP A 501 -37.80 -16.45 18.01
N ARG A 502 -37.94 -15.93 16.79
CA ARG A 502 -38.75 -16.49 15.70
C ARG A 502 -38.18 -16.11 14.34
N PRO A 503 -38.66 -16.70 13.22
CA PRO A 503 -38.29 -16.23 11.89
C PRO A 503 -38.85 -14.83 11.56
N TYR A 504 -38.12 -14.05 10.78
CA TYR A 504 -38.59 -12.76 10.29
C TYR A 504 -39.70 -12.93 9.24
N ILE A 505 -40.78 -12.16 9.37
CA ILE A 505 -41.89 -12.13 8.41
C ILE A 505 -41.83 -10.81 7.66
N LEU A 506 -41.68 -10.89 6.33
CA LEU A 506 -41.57 -9.71 5.48
C LEU A 506 -42.93 -9.28 4.92
N PRO A 507 -43.12 -7.97 4.64
CA PRO A 507 -44.25 -7.49 3.87
C PRO A 507 -44.30 -8.12 2.46
N ARG A 508 -45.48 -8.15 1.85
CA ARG A 508 -45.62 -8.59 0.46
C ARG A 508 -45.00 -7.56 -0.48
N ASN A 509 -44.36 -8.05 -1.54
CA ASN A 509 -43.86 -7.21 -2.61
C ASN A 509 -45.02 -6.51 -3.32
N ILE A 510 -44.90 -5.19 -3.50
CA ILE A 510 -45.89 -4.36 -4.17
C ILE A 510 -45.33 -3.99 -5.53
N ARG A 511 -46.07 -4.28 -6.59
CA ARG A 511 -45.76 -3.83 -7.95
C ARG A 511 -46.98 -3.10 -8.51
N VAL A 512 -46.77 -1.86 -8.94
CA VAL A 512 -47.78 -0.99 -9.54
C VAL A 512 -47.31 -0.64 -10.94
N GLY A 513 -48.07 -1.07 -11.94
CA GLY A 513 -47.78 -0.82 -13.34
C GLY A 513 -48.19 -1.99 -14.24
N PRO A 514 -48.17 -1.77 -15.57
CA PRO A 514 -48.47 -2.80 -16.56
C PRO A 514 -47.39 -3.88 -16.58
N GLU A 515 -47.72 -5.04 -17.14
CA GLU A 515 -46.77 -6.15 -17.33
C GLU A 515 -46.51 -6.36 -18.83
N LEU A 516 -45.23 -6.33 -19.23
CA LEU A 516 -44.82 -6.58 -20.60
C LEU A 516 -44.83 -8.07 -20.92
N THR A 517 -45.14 -8.40 -22.18
CA THR A 517 -45.20 -9.77 -22.67
C THR A 517 -44.09 -10.07 -23.69
N ASP A 518 -43.43 -11.22 -23.56
CA ASP A 518 -42.44 -11.72 -24.53
C ASP A 518 -43.07 -12.27 -25.83
N LYS A 519 -44.40 -12.27 -25.94
CA LYS A 519 -45.13 -12.90 -27.05
C LYS A 519 -45.72 -11.83 -27.96
N PRO A 520 -45.73 -12.04 -29.29
CA PRO A 520 -46.43 -11.15 -30.19
C PRO A 520 -47.93 -11.13 -29.86
N LEU A 521 -48.60 -10.02 -30.17
CA LEU A 521 -50.01 -9.79 -29.85
C LEU A 521 -50.93 -10.89 -30.41
N ARG A 522 -50.65 -11.35 -31.63
CA ARG A 522 -51.28 -12.49 -32.28
C ARG A 522 -50.39 -13.06 -33.38
N ALA A 523 -50.81 -14.18 -33.98
CA ALA A 523 -50.18 -14.70 -35.19
C ALA A 523 -50.36 -13.72 -36.36
N LEU A 524 -49.37 -13.71 -37.26
CA LEU A 524 -49.36 -12.91 -38.48
C LEU A 524 -50.47 -13.38 -39.43
N ARG A 525 -51.25 -12.45 -39.99
CA ARG A 525 -52.20 -12.77 -41.05
C ARG A 525 -51.50 -12.92 -42.40
N THR A 526 -51.83 -14.00 -43.10
CA THR A 526 -51.29 -14.34 -44.43
C THR A 526 -52.39 -14.52 -45.48
N ASP A 527 -53.65 -14.28 -45.10
CA ASP A 527 -54.85 -14.51 -45.89
C ASP A 527 -55.23 -13.33 -46.82
N PHE A 528 -54.45 -12.25 -46.83
CA PHE A 528 -54.70 -11.08 -47.68
C PHE A 528 -54.63 -11.45 -49.16
N LYS A 529 -55.71 -11.17 -49.89
CA LYS A 529 -55.84 -11.44 -51.32
C LYS A 529 -55.48 -10.22 -52.16
N THR A 530 -54.91 -10.46 -53.33
CA THR A 530 -54.70 -9.43 -54.36
C THR A 530 -56.04 -8.82 -54.77
N ARG A 531 -56.13 -7.49 -54.81
CA ARG A 531 -57.28 -6.74 -55.34
C ARG A 531 -56.86 -6.08 -56.65
N THR A 532 -57.51 -6.39 -57.75
CA THR A 532 -57.13 -5.90 -59.09
C THR A 532 -58.33 -5.37 -59.84
N SER A 533 -58.12 -4.38 -60.71
CA SER A 533 -59.13 -3.94 -61.67
C SER A 533 -59.56 -5.10 -62.58
N PRO A 534 -60.82 -5.15 -63.06
CA PRO A 534 -61.34 -6.24 -63.89
C PRO A 534 -60.52 -6.55 -65.16
N GLU A 535 -59.85 -5.53 -65.71
CA GLU A 535 -59.08 -5.60 -66.96
C GLU A 535 -57.61 -6.02 -66.73
N LEU A 536 -57.10 -5.88 -65.50
CA LEU A 536 -55.72 -6.18 -65.13
C LEU A 536 -55.62 -7.57 -64.45
N ARG A 537 -55.16 -8.59 -65.18
CA ARG A 537 -55.03 -9.98 -64.66
C ARG A 537 -53.69 -10.24 -63.98
N VAL A 538 -53.48 -9.61 -62.83
CA VAL A 538 -52.25 -9.75 -62.01
C VAL A 538 -52.54 -10.43 -60.68
N ILE A 539 -51.63 -11.30 -60.23
CA ILE A 539 -51.59 -11.83 -58.87
C ILE A 539 -50.33 -11.33 -58.17
N LEU A 540 -50.49 -10.75 -57.00
CA LEU A 540 -49.39 -10.30 -56.14
C LEU A 540 -49.20 -11.30 -55.01
N LYS A 541 -47.98 -11.76 -54.79
CA LYS A 541 -47.63 -12.63 -53.66
C LYS A 541 -46.43 -12.09 -52.89
N PRO A 542 -46.42 -12.09 -51.55
CA PRO A 542 -45.22 -11.80 -50.78
C PRO A 542 -44.09 -12.78 -51.10
N LEU A 543 -42.84 -12.32 -51.07
CA LEU A 543 -41.64 -13.12 -51.33
C LEU A 543 -41.08 -13.80 -50.08
N ALA A 544 -41.49 -13.36 -48.89
CA ALA A 544 -40.95 -13.83 -47.61
C ALA A 544 -42.07 -14.06 -46.58
N ASP A 545 -41.77 -14.90 -45.59
CA ASP A 545 -42.56 -15.11 -44.39
C ASP A 545 -41.65 -14.92 -43.15
N PRO A 546 -41.78 -13.82 -42.38
CA PRO A 546 -42.78 -12.76 -42.50
C PRO A 546 -42.57 -11.85 -43.74
N PRO A 547 -43.63 -11.21 -44.26
CA PRO A 547 -43.59 -10.42 -45.50
C PRO A 547 -42.92 -9.05 -45.33
N LEU A 548 -42.80 -8.55 -44.09
CA LEU A 548 -42.19 -7.28 -43.75
C LEU A 548 -41.16 -7.45 -42.63
N VAL A 549 -40.02 -6.79 -42.78
CA VAL A 549 -38.97 -6.66 -41.76
C VAL A 549 -38.76 -5.18 -41.45
N ALA A 550 -38.88 -4.80 -40.18
CA ALA A 550 -38.72 -3.42 -39.75
C ALA A 550 -37.25 -3.10 -39.43
N ASN A 551 -36.75 -1.94 -39.87
CA ASN A 551 -35.42 -1.39 -39.59
C ASN A 551 -34.24 -2.39 -39.72
N PRO A 552 -34.13 -3.17 -40.82
CA PRO A 552 -33.07 -4.19 -40.94
C PRO A 552 -31.67 -3.59 -41.15
N GLN A 553 -31.58 -2.47 -41.87
CA GLN A 553 -30.30 -1.84 -42.25
C GLN A 553 -30.15 -0.41 -41.74
N LEU A 554 -31.25 0.24 -41.34
CA LEU A 554 -31.26 1.63 -40.91
C LEU A 554 -32.35 1.83 -39.84
N ALA A 555 -32.01 2.57 -38.78
CA ALA A 555 -32.95 2.97 -37.74
C ALA A 555 -32.87 4.49 -37.49
N ALA A 556 -34.01 5.17 -37.53
CA ALA A 556 -34.12 6.62 -37.30
C ALA A 556 -35.03 6.92 -36.09
N PHE A 557 -35.01 8.18 -35.64
CA PHE A 557 -35.90 8.66 -34.57
C PHE A 557 -37.30 9.04 -35.08
N GLU A 558 -37.39 9.47 -36.34
CA GLU A 558 -38.60 10.07 -36.90
C GLU A 558 -39.44 9.13 -37.75
N ILE A 559 -38.81 8.10 -38.30
CA ILE A 559 -39.39 7.15 -39.23
C ILE A 559 -38.94 5.73 -38.91
N ASP A 560 -39.82 4.77 -39.16
CA ASP A 560 -39.48 3.35 -39.22
C ASP A 560 -39.44 2.89 -40.68
N TYR A 561 -38.37 2.21 -41.04
CA TYR A 561 -38.22 1.59 -42.36
C TYR A 561 -38.80 0.18 -42.33
N PHE A 562 -39.55 -0.16 -43.35
CA PHE A 562 -40.07 -1.51 -43.57
C PHE A 562 -39.57 -2.00 -44.91
N GLU A 563 -38.78 -3.05 -44.88
CA GLU A 563 -38.33 -3.76 -46.08
C GLU A 563 -39.18 -4.99 -46.30
N GLY A 564 -39.52 -5.24 -47.55
CA GLY A 564 -40.28 -6.41 -47.95
C GLY A 564 -40.07 -6.70 -49.42
N GLY A 565 -40.74 -7.74 -49.90
CA GLY A 565 -40.73 -8.06 -51.31
C GLY A 565 -42.01 -8.74 -51.73
N PHE A 566 -42.41 -8.49 -52.97
CA PHE A 566 -43.56 -9.12 -53.59
C PHE A 566 -43.23 -9.54 -55.03
N SER A 567 -43.88 -10.59 -55.50
CA SER A 567 -43.81 -11.05 -56.88
C SER A 567 -45.08 -10.67 -57.61
N VAL A 568 -44.92 -10.08 -58.78
CA VAL A 568 -45.99 -9.74 -59.71
C VAL A 568 -46.09 -10.85 -60.74
N PHE A 569 -47.18 -11.62 -60.69
CA PHE A 569 -47.45 -12.71 -61.63
C PHE A 569 -48.50 -12.31 -62.65
N ASN A 570 -48.15 -12.39 -63.94
CA ASN A 570 -49.09 -12.17 -65.03
C ASN A 570 -49.94 -13.45 -65.23
N ASN A 571 -51.23 -13.37 -64.91
CA ASN A 571 -52.16 -14.50 -64.97
C ASN A 571 -52.93 -14.60 -66.30
N PHE A 572 -52.50 -13.91 -67.36
CA PHE A 572 -53.00 -14.17 -68.71
C PHE A 572 -52.65 -15.61 -69.16
N ALA A 573 -53.46 -16.17 -70.05
CA ALA A 573 -53.19 -17.49 -70.63
C ALA A 573 -51.87 -17.46 -71.41
N ALA A 574 -51.11 -18.57 -71.44
CA ALA A 574 -49.83 -18.63 -72.16
C ALA A 574 -49.97 -18.36 -73.68
N THR A 575 -51.18 -18.52 -74.22
CA THR A 575 -51.53 -18.24 -75.62
C THR A 575 -51.91 -16.79 -75.89
N SER A 576 -52.08 -15.97 -74.84
CA SER A 576 -52.31 -14.53 -74.95
C SER A 576 -51.01 -13.84 -75.34
N GLN A 577 -51.05 -12.82 -76.21
CA GLN A 577 -49.91 -11.92 -76.47
C GLN A 577 -50.00 -10.63 -75.64
N ASN A 578 -50.63 -10.67 -74.46
CA ASN A 578 -50.85 -9.49 -73.62
C ASN A 578 -49.82 -9.42 -72.49
N PRO A 579 -48.65 -8.79 -72.71
CA PRO A 579 -47.75 -8.47 -71.62
C PRO A 579 -48.36 -7.37 -70.74
N ILE A 580 -47.98 -7.35 -69.46
CA ILE A 580 -48.39 -6.30 -68.52
C ILE A 580 -47.19 -5.41 -68.22
N SER A 581 -47.31 -4.12 -68.47
CA SER A 581 -46.26 -3.14 -68.18
C SER A 581 -46.61 -2.34 -66.92
N ILE A 582 -45.86 -2.55 -65.84
CA ILE A 582 -46.02 -1.84 -64.58
C ILE A 582 -45.37 -0.46 -64.72
N ALA A 583 -46.17 0.61 -64.66
CA ALA A 583 -45.72 1.99 -64.82
C ALA A 583 -45.31 2.64 -63.50
N SER A 584 -46.03 2.37 -62.42
CA SER A 584 -45.70 2.91 -61.09
C SER A 584 -46.04 1.94 -59.97
N ILE A 585 -45.31 2.06 -58.86
CA ILE A 585 -45.51 1.30 -57.63
C ILE A 585 -45.50 2.30 -56.48
N SER A 586 -46.52 2.24 -55.64
CA SER A 586 -46.67 3.10 -54.46
C SER A 586 -47.07 2.28 -53.24
N ALA A 587 -46.88 2.86 -52.06
CA ALA A 587 -47.27 2.23 -50.80
C ALA A 587 -48.06 3.21 -49.93
N THR A 588 -49.06 2.68 -49.24
CA THR A 588 -49.80 3.37 -48.20
C THR A 588 -49.86 2.48 -46.97
N PHE A 589 -49.98 3.05 -45.78
CA PHE A 589 -49.97 2.29 -44.53
C PHE A 589 -51.14 2.69 -43.64
N ARG A 590 -51.48 1.82 -42.69
CA ARG A 590 -52.33 2.15 -41.54
C ARG A 590 -51.96 1.27 -40.36
N LEU A 591 -52.26 1.74 -39.16
CA LEU A 591 -52.23 0.89 -37.98
C LEU A 591 -53.60 0.25 -37.78
N VAL A 592 -53.64 -1.00 -37.33
CA VAL A 592 -54.91 -1.70 -37.06
C VAL A 592 -55.77 -0.89 -36.07
N GLY A 593 -57.06 -0.80 -36.36
CA GLY A 593 -58.01 0.09 -35.70
C GLY A 593 -58.22 1.44 -36.40
N GLU A 594 -57.38 1.81 -37.37
CA GLU A 594 -57.63 2.96 -38.26
C GLU A 594 -58.37 2.51 -39.52
N THR A 595 -59.38 3.29 -39.93
CA THR A 595 -60.20 2.98 -41.11
C THR A 595 -59.59 3.48 -42.42
N THR A 596 -58.64 4.41 -42.38
CA THR A 596 -58.09 5.10 -43.56
C THR A 596 -56.60 4.84 -43.71
N TYR A 597 -56.17 4.59 -44.94
CA TYR A 597 -54.76 4.49 -45.30
C TYR A 597 -54.10 5.86 -45.47
N SER A 598 -52.91 6.02 -44.92
CA SER A 598 -52.06 7.21 -45.03
C SER A 598 -50.89 6.96 -45.99
N PRO A 599 -50.38 7.98 -46.69
CA PRO A 599 -49.21 7.84 -47.55
C PRO A 599 -47.95 7.59 -46.71
N VAL A 600 -47.04 6.74 -47.22
CA VAL A 600 -45.70 6.59 -46.66
C VAL A 600 -44.86 7.84 -46.94
N SER A 601 -43.90 8.18 -46.07
CA SER A 601 -43.03 9.35 -46.28
C SER A 601 -42.10 9.19 -47.48
N LYS A 602 -41.66 7.96 -47.74
CA LYS A 602 -40.81 7.61 -48.88
C LYS A 602 -41.00 6.13 -49.24
N PHE A 603 -41.02 5.83 -50.54
CA PHE A 603 -41.03 4.48 -51.08
C PHE A 603 -39.87 4.31 -52.05
N GLU A 604 -39.07 3.27 -51.86
CA GLU A 604 -37.90 2.96 -52.69
C GLU A 604 -37.98 1.51 -53.16
N LEU A 605 -37.65 1.24 -54.43
CA LEU A 605 -37.45 -0.12 -54.90
C LEU A 605 -35.97 -0.50 -54.70
N LEU A 606 -35.73 -1.63 -54.03
CA LEU A 606 -34.41 -2.17 -53.77
C LEU A 606 -34.10 -3.19 -54.89
N ASP A 607 -33.02 -3.01 -55.63
CA ASP A 607 -32.56 -3.93 -56.69
C ASP A 607 -33.45 -4.06 -57.95
N ALA A 608 -34.41 -3.16 -58.20
CA ALA A 608 -35.35 -3.27 -59.33
C ALA A 608 -34.86 -2.54 -60.62
N PRO A 609 -35.29 -2.98 -61.83
CA PRO A 609 -35.11 -2.22 -63.06
C PRO A 609 -35.87 -0.89 -62.99
N ASN A 610 -35.41 0.13 -63.73
CA ASN A 610 -36.18 1.38 -63.89
C ASN A 610 -37.57 1.05 -64.43
N LEU A 611 -38.62 1.50 -63.74
CA LEU A 611 -39.99 1.41 -64.25
C LEU A 611 -40.12 2.29 -65.51
N PRO A 612 -40.89 1.86 -66.53
CA PRO A 612 -41.80 0.71 -66.52
C PRO A 612 -41.12 -0.66 -66.71
N VAL A 613 -41.70 -1.72 -66.13
CA VAL A 613 -41.26 -3.12 -66.29
C VAL A 613 -42.36 -3.95 -66.93
N THR A 614 -42.04 -4.62 -68.03
CA THR A 614 -42.95 -5.47 -68.80
C THR A 614 -42.82 -6.94 -68.39
N ILE A 615 -43.95 -7.60 -68.13
CA ILE A 615 -44.03 -8.99 -67.67
C ILE A 615 -44.89 -9.79 -68.65
N ASP A 616 -44.27 -10.77 -69.32
CA ASP A 616 -44.97 -11.63 -70.27
C ASP A 616 -45.99 -12.55 -69.59
N PRO A 617 -47.02 -13.04 -70.32
CA PRO A 617 -48.00 -14.00 -69.81
C PRO A 617 -47.37 -15.21 -69.12
N ARG A 618 -47.92 -15.59 -67.96
CA ARG A 618 -47.43 -16.69 -67.11
C ARG A 618 -46.01 -16.52 -66.56
N GLN A 619 -45.40 -15.32 -66.67
CA GLN A 619 -44.16 -14.99 -65.99
C GLN A 619 -44.40 -14.22 -64.70
N SER A 620 -43.38 -14.21 -63.84
CA SER A 620 -43.36 -13.47 -62.58
C SER A 620 -42.14 -12.57 -62.48
N SER A 621 -42.31 -11.35 -62.01
CA SER A 621 -41.18 -10.45 -61.70
C SER A 621 -41.16 -10.13 -60.20
N PRO A 622 -40.04 -10.36 -59.50
CA PRO A 622 -39.88 -10.02 -58.09
C PRO A 622 -39.49 -8.55 -57.92
N PHE A 623 -40.10 -7.87 -56.95
CA PHE A 623 -39.73 -6.53 -56.52
C PHE A 623 -39.42 -6.57 -55.02
N LYS A 624 -38.29 -6.00 -54.63
CA LYS A 624 -38.01 -5.66 -53.23
C LYS A 624 -38.21 -4.17 -53.04
N PHE A 625 -38.62 -3.77 -51.86
CA PHE A 625 -38.89 -2.37 -51.57
C PHE A 625 -38.51 -2.02 -50.14
N ARG A 626 -38.38 -0.71 -49.91
CA ARG A 626 -38.29 -0.06 -48.61
C ARG A 626 -39.34 1.02 -48.50
N ALA A 627 -40.22 0.91 -47.51
CA ALA A 627 -41.20 1.92 -47.16
C ALA A 627 -40.77 2.66 -45.88
N SER A 628 -40.81 3.98 -45.89
CA SER A 628 -40.51 4.82 -44.72
C SER A 628 -41.80 5.31 -44.08
N ILE A 629 -42.10 4.84 -42.88
CA ILE A 629 -43.36 5.11 -42.17
C ILE A 629 -43.09 6.14 -41.07
N PRO A 630 -43.80 7.28 -41.06
CA PRO A 630 -43.61 8.31 -40.06
C PRO A 630 -44.10 7.86 -38.69
N ARG A 631 -43.31 8.18 -37.65
CA ARG A 631 -43.72 8.02 -36.25
C ARG A 631 -44.58 9.20 -35.80
N THR A 632 -45.35 9.00 -34.74
CA THR A 632 -46.12 10.09 -34.11
C THR A 632 -45.19 11.10 -33.44
N GLU A 633 -45.69 12.31 -33.17
CA GLU A 633 -44.90 13.35 -32.50
C GLU A 633 -44.53 12.95 -31.06
N GLU A 634 -45.35 12.15 -30.37
CA GLU A 634 -45.00 11.59 -29.07
C GLU A 634 -43.81 10.64 -29.17
N ASP A 635 -43.81 9.75 -30.16
CA ASP A 635 -42.75 8.78 -30.38
C ASP A 635 -41.43 9.45 -30.81
N LYS A 636 -41.50 10.53 -31.60
CA LYS A 636 -40.32 11.33 -32.01
C LYS A 636 -39.60 11.94 -30.81
N LYS A 637 -40.35 12.46 -29.84
CA LYS A 637 -39.79 13.11 -28.63
C LYS A 637 -38.97 12.14 -27.77
N LEU A 638 -39.24 10.84 -27.85
CA LEU A 638 -38.51 9.82 -27.10
C LEU A 638 -37.11 9.56 -27.65
N GLN A 639 -36.82 9.94 -28.91
CA GLN A 639 -35.52 9.75 -29.55
C GLN A 639 -34.97 8.31 -29.44
N ILE A 640 -35.82 7.30 -29.66
CA ILE A 640 -35.45 5.89 -29.59
C ILE A 640 -35.11 5.35 -31.00
N ARG A 641 -34.02 4.58 -31.12
CA ARG A 641 -33.68 3.85 -32.35
C ARG A 641 -33.81 2.35 -32.11
N TRP A 642 -34.74 1.71 -32.82
CA TRP A 642 -34.89 0.27 -32.80
C TRP A 642 -34.42 -0.37 -34.10
N TRP A 643 -33.48 -1.29 -33.96
CA TRP A 643 -33.00 -2.15 -35.04
C TRP A 643 -33.83 -3.43 -35.11
N ASN A 644 -34.10 -3.90 -36.33
CA ASN A 644 -34.88 -5.12 -36.61
C ASN A 644 -36.32 -5.12 -36.05
N ARG A 645 -36.81 -3.95 -35.60
CA ARG A 645 -38.10 -3.75 -34.94
C ARG A 645 -38.61 -2.34 -35.22
N SER A 646 -39.92 -2.17 -35.31
CA SER A 646 -40.56 -0.85 -35.44
C SER A 646 -41.03 -0.34 -34.08
N PHE A 647 -40.70 0.92 -33.79
CA PHE A 647 -41.17 1.61 -32.59
C PHE A 647 -42.61 2.11 -32.77
N GLY A 648 -42.96 2.63 -33.96
CA GLY A 648 -44.30 3.13 -34.26
C GLY A 648 -45.38 2.03 -34.32
N ALA A 649 -45.00 0.80 -34.68
CA ALA A 649 -45.90 -0.37 -34.71
C ALA A 649 -45.78 -1.25 -33.45
N ARG A 650 -45.24 -0.73 -32.33
CA ARG A 650 -44.98 -1.51 -31.12
C ARG A 650 -46.24 -1.97 -30.38
N HIS A 651 -47.30 -1.17 -30.42
CA HIS A 651 -48.57 -1.46 -29.74
C HIS A 651 -49.64 -2.03 -30.67
N ARG A 652 -49.63 -1.69 -31.97
CA ARG A 652 -50.66 -2.09 -32.94
C ARG A 652 -49.99 -2.66 -34.20
N PRO A 653 -50.51 -3.75 -34.79
CA PRO A 653 -50.03 -4.24 -36.08
C PRO A 653 -50.12 -3.16 -37.16
N LEU A 654 -49.15 -3.17 -38.07
CA LEU A 654 -49.11 -2.27 -39.23
C LEU A 654 -49.53 -3.04 -40.48
N ARG A 655 -50.45 -2.48 -41.26
CA ARG A 655 -50.82 -2.98 -42.58
C ARG A 655 -50.29 -2.02 -43.65
N LEU A 656 -49.44 -2.55 -44.52
CA LEU A 656 -48.86 -1.85 -45.67
C LEU A 656 -49.54 -2.33 -46.95
N LYS A 657 -50.27 -1.43 -47.61
CA LYS A 657 -50.90 -1.68 -48.90
C LYS A 657 -49.98 -1.19 -50.01
N ILE A 658 -49.50 -2.12 -50.82
CA ILE A 658 -48.77 -1.83 -52.05
C ILE A 658 -49.78 -1.72 -53.18
N THR A 659 -49.70 -0.65 -53.98
CA THR A 659 -50.54 -0.41 -55.15
C THR A 659 -49.65 -0.22 -56.38
N LEU A 660 -49.93 -1.00 -57.41
CA LEU A 660 -49.29 -0.94 -58.72
C LEU A 660 -50.26 -0.32 -59.71
N LYS A 661 -49.74 0.51 -60.61
CA LYS A 661 -50.46 1.00 -61.79
C LYS A 661 -49.78 0.53 -63.05
N ASP A 662 -50.55 0.05 -64.01
CA ASP A 662 -50.05 -0.19 -65.36
C ASP A 662 -50.00 1.11 -66.18
N VAL A 663 -49.61 0.99 -67.47
CA VAL A 663 -49.56 2.13 -68.40
C VAL A 663 -50.93 2.70 -68.78
N GLU A 664 -52.02 2.00 -68.46
CA GLU A 664 -53.41 2.42 -68.68
C GLU A 664 -54.09 2.87 -67.38
N ASP A 665 -53.30 3.14 -66.33
CA ASP A 665 -53.73 3.54 -64.99
C ASP A 665 -54.63 2.52 -64.26
N GLN A 666 -54.65 1.25 -64.68
CA GLN A 666 -55.34 0.17 -63.99
C GLN A 666 -54.58 -0.25 -62.72
N GLU A 667 -55.32 -0.47 -61.63
CA GLU A 667 -54.72 -0.69 -60.32
C GLU A 667 -54.76 -2.14 -59.86
N CYS A 668 -53.66 -2.58 -59.24
CA CYS A 668 -53.59 -3.83 -58.50
C CYS A 668 -52.93 -3.60 -57.15
N SER A 669 -53.47 -4.20 -56.08
CA SER A 669 -52.96 -3.99 -54.73
C SER A 669 -52.92 -5.23 -53.86
N LEU A 670 -51.99 -5.23 -52.91
CA LEU A 670 -51.79 -6.28 -51.91
C LEU A 670 -51.50 -5.64 -50.56
N VAL A 671 -52.14 -6.17 -49.52
CA VAL A 671 -51.87 -5.79 -48.13
C VAL A 671 -50.88 -6.79 -47.54
N MET A 672 -49.83 -6.27 -46.92
CA MET A 672 -48.86 -7.04 -46.13
C MET A 672 -48.89 -6.52 -44.70
N GLU A 673 -48.76 -7.42 -43.73
CA GLU A 673 -48.83 -7.08 -42.32
C GLU A 673 -47.47 -7.18 -41.64
N TYR A 674 -47.24 -6.31 -40.67
CA TYR A 674 -46.18 -6.41 -39.69
C TYR A 674 -46.77 -6.46 -38.28
N ILE A 675 -46.37 -7.47 -37.52
CA ILE A 675 -46.65 -7.58 -36.09
C ILE A 675 -45.35 -7.43 -35.33
N TYR A 676 -45.34 -6.54 -34.35
CA TYR A 676 -44.22 -6.39 -33.43
C TYR A 676 -43.92 -7.72 -32.73
N LYS A 677 -42.66 -8.14 -32.80
CA LYS A 677 -42.12 -9.30 -32.08
C LYS A 677 -41.31 -8.79 -30.88
N PRO A 678 -41.83 -8.93 -29.65
CA PRO A 678 -41.09 -8.51 -28.46
C PRO A 678 -39.76 -9.26 -28.33
N LEU A 679 -38.77 -8.62 -27.70
CA LEU A 679 -37.59 -9.35 -27.23
C LEU A 679 -37.94 -10.16 -25.99
N SER A 680 -37.14 -11.19 -25.73
CA SER A 680 -37.18 -11.88 -24.44
C SER A 680 -36.83 -10.91 -23.33
N LEU A 681 -37.76 -10.69 -22.41
CA LEU A 681 -37.55 -9.88 -21.22
C LEU A 681 -36.68 -10.65 -20.22
N ALA A 682 -35.97 -9.89 -19.38
CA ALA A 682 -35.25 -10.47 -18.26
C ALA A 682 -36.21 -11.22 -17.32
N LYS A 683 -35.75 -12.35 -16.80
CA LYS A 683 -36.48 -13.23 -15.87
C LYS A 683 -35.58 -13.61 -14.70
N LYS A 684 -36.20 -14.02 -13.60
CA LYS A 684 -35.52 -14.60 -12.43
C LYS A 684 -34.67 -15.79 -12.88
N GLN A 685 -33.38 -15.75 -12.56
CA GLN A 685 -32.44 -16.84 -12.81
C GLN A 685 -32.45 -17.84 -11.66
N ALA A 686 -31.94 -19.05 -11.88
CA ALA A 686 -31.94 -20.11 -10.87
C ALA A 686 -31.10 -19.76 -9.61
N GLY A 687 -30.10 -18.89 -9.74
CA GLY A 687 -29.26 -18.41 -8.63
C GLY A 687 -29.79 -17.16 -7.91
N ASP A 688 -30.85 -16.54 -8.44
CA ASP A 688 -31.43 -15.34 -7.83
C ASP A 688 -32.23 -15.72 -6.57
N ILE A 689 -31.88 -15.14 -5.43
CA ILE A 689 -32.71 -15.16 -4.23
C ILE A 689 -34.03 -14.46 -4.54
N GLU A 690 -33.94 -13.24 -5.10
CA GLU A 690 -35.13 -12.48 -5.48
C GLU A 690 -34.91 -11.62 -6.74
N TYR A 691 -36.00 -11.39 -7.46
CA TYR A 691 -36.03 -10.64 -8.72
C TYR A 691 -37.12 -9.58 -8.66
N PHE A 692 -36.70 -8.31 -8.58
CA PHE A 692 -37.61 -7.17 -8.60
C PHE A 692 -37.55 -6.47 -9.95
N TYR A 693 -38.70 -6.05 -10.46
CA TYR A 693 -38.74 -5.35 -11.73
C TYR A 693 -39.91 -4.37 -11.83
N MET A 694 -39.74 -3.43 -12.75
CA MET A 694 -40.73 -2.48 -13.22
C MET A 694 -40.67 -2.46 -14.75
N ASP A 695 -41.82 -2.52 -15.38
CA ASP A 695 -41.95 -2.50 -16.83
C ASP A 695 -42.32 -1.09 -17.30
N ASP A 696 -41.53 -0.52 -18.20
CA ASP A 696 -41.85 0.74 -18.87
C ASP A 696 -42.60 0.43 -20.17
N TYR A 697 -43.90 0.69 -20.13
CA TYR A 697 -44.81 0.41 -21.24
C TYR A 697 -44.63 1.34 -22.44
N GLU A 698 -44.08 2.54 -22.27
CA GLU A 698 -43.88 3.47 -23.38
C GLU A 698 -42.77 3.00 -24.31
N VAL A 699 -41.70 2.47 -23.72
CA VAL A 699 -40.50 2.04 -24.43
C VAL A 699 -40.37 0.52 -24.50
N LEU A 700 -41.32 -0.23 -23.95
CA LEU A 700 -41.33 -1.70 -23.88
C LEU A 700 -40.02 -2.30 -23.32
N GLU A 701 -39.49 -1.70 -22.26
CA GLU A 701 -38.29 -2.17 -21.55
C GLU A 701 -38.62 -2.61 -20.12
N ARG A 702 -37.93 -3.65 -19.64
CA ARG A 702 -37.98 -4.09 -18.25
C ARG A 702 -36.76 -3.59 -17.50
N TYR A 703 -36.99 -2.83 -16.44
CA TYR A 703 -35.96 -2.42 -15.49
C TYR A 703 -36.00 -3.33 -14.28
N GLU A 704 -34.86 -3.96 -13.97
CA GLU A 704 -34.77 -4.98 -12.94
C GLU A 704 -33.66 -4.74 -11.91
N VAL A 705 -33.85 -5.29 -10.71
CA VAL A 705 -32.83 -5.45 -9.68
C VAL A 705 -32.82 -6.91 -9.27
N ARG A 706 -31.66 -7.54 -9.36
CA ARG A 706 -31.45 -8.93 -8.95
C ARG A 706 -30.78 -8.97 -7.60
N ILE A 707 -31.17 -9.96 -6.81
CA ILE A 707 -30.56 -10.24 -5.53
C ILE A 707 -30.10 -11.68 -5.54
N GLU A 708 -28.80 -11.88 -5.35
CA GLU A 708 -28.14 -13.17 -5.48
C GLU A 708 -27.23 -13.44 -4.30
N LYS A 709 -26.87 -14.71 -4.10
CA LYS A 709 -25.85 -15.14 -3.15
C LYS A 709 -24.53 -15.40 -3.90
N PRO A 710 -23.59 -14.44 -3.92
CA PRO A 710 -22.29 -14.66 -4.57
C PRO A 710 -21.40 -15.62 -3.75
N ALA A 711 -20.31 -16.09 -4.35
CA ALA A 711 -19.36 -16.99 -3.67
C ALA A 711 -18.59 -16.28 -2.54
N ASP A 712 -18.19 -15.03 -2.76
CA ASP A 712 -17.26 -14.29 -1.88
C ASP A 712 -17.98 -13.26 -0.96
N ALA A 713 -19.30 -13.22 -0.96
CA ALA A 713 -20.10 -12.31 -0.13
C ALA A 713 -21.40 -12.96 0.35
N VAL A 714 -22.01 -12.38 1.39
CA VAL A 714 -23.23 -12.93 1.99
C VAL A 714 -24.41 -12.77 1.04
N ILE A 715 -24.50 -11.59 0.41
CA ILE A 715 -25.57 -11.22 -0.49
C ILE A 715 -25.07 -10.14 -1.45
N GLN A 716 -25.60 -10.15 -2.66
CA GLN A 716 -25.39 -9.09 -3.63
C GLN A 716 -26.72 -8.45 -4.01
N VAL A 717 -26.84 -7.14 -3.81
CA VAL A 717 -28.02 -6.34 -4.17
C VAL A 717 -27.68 -5.51 -5.40
N GLY A 718 -28.18 -5.91 -6.56
CA GLY A 718 -27.76 -5.34 -7.84
C GLY A 718 -26.27 -5.62 -8.10
N THR A 719 -25.42 -4.60 -7.99
CA THR A 719 -23.95 -4.75 -8.14
C THR A 719 -23.20 -4.58 -6.81
N LEU A 720 -23.90 -4.39 -5.70
CA LEU A 720 -23.29 -4.19 -4.39
C LEU A 720 -23.21 -5.53 -3.66
N GLY A 721 -22.01 -6.09 -3.54
CA GLY A 721 -21.74 -7.26 -2.70
C GLY A 721 -21.50 -6.85 -1.25
N LEU A 722 -22.20 -7.47 -0.31
CA LEU A 722 -22.07 -7.22 1.12
C LEU A 722 -21.42 -8.41 1.82
N SER A 723 -20.23 -8.20 2.38
CA SER A 723 -19.53 -9.16 3.25
C SER A 723 -20.12 -9.16 4.67
N VAL A 724 -19.71 -10.11 5.51
CA VAL A 724 -20.07 -10.15 6.94
C VAL A 724 -19.74 -8.83 7.64
N ASP A 725 -18.54 -8.30 7.40
CA ASP A 725 -18.10 -7.03 8.00
C ASP A 725 -18.89 -5.84 7.45
N GLY A 726 -19.20 -5.84 6.15
CA GLY A 726 -20.09 -4.84 5.56
C GLY A 726 -21.47 -4.81 6.23
N LEU A 727 -22.03 -5.96 6.57
CA LEU A 727 -23.29 -6.05 7.32
C LEU A 727 -23.13 -5.62 8.78
N LYS A 728 -22.02 -5.98 9.45
CA LYS A 728 -21.72 -5.52 10.82
C LYS A 728 -21.60 -3.99 10.89
N LYS A 729 -20.97 -3.35 9.90
CA LYS A 729 -20.89 -1.87 9.81
C LYS A 729 -22.26 -1.22 9.72
N ILE A 730 -23.16 -1.78 8.91
CA ILE A 730 -24.53 -1.29 8.78
C ILE A 730 -25.25 -1.38 10.15
N VAL A 731 -25.12 -2.50 10.85
CA VAL A 731 -25.70 -2.68 12.18
C VAL A 731 -25.11 -1.69 13.18
N TYR A 732 -23.79 -1.53 13.20
CA TYR A 732 -23.11 -0.60 14.09
C TYR A 732 -23.55 0.86 13.84
N SER A 733 -23.64 1.26 12.57
CA SER A 733 -24.18 2.58 12.18
C SER A 733 -25.63 2.77 12.66
N ALA A 734 -26.48 1.75 12.51
CA ALA A 734 -27.85 1.76 13.01
C ALA A 734 -27.91 1.87 14.54
N MET A 735 -27.01 1.21 15.26
CA MET A 735 -26.91 1.31 16.73
C MET A 735 -26.49 2.71 17.18
N LYS A 736 -25.52 3.33 16.48
CA LYS A 736 -25.02 4.69 16.78
C LYS A 736 -26.06 5.77 16.49
N THR A 737 -26.79 5.65 15.39
CA THR A 737 -27.77 6.65 14.93
C THR A 737 -29.17 6.42 15.48
N GLY A 738 -29.49 5.18 15.88
CA GLY A 738 -30.85 4.74 16.19
C GLY A 738 -31.73 4.52 14.96
N GLU A 739 -31.20 4.67 13.74
CA GLU A 739 -31.93 4.47 12.49
C GLU A 739 -31.87 3.00 12.05
N THR A 740 -33.02 2.35 12.01
CA THR A 740 -33.13 0.91 11.69
C THR A 740 -33.38 0.61 10.21
N GLU A 741 -33.76 1.63 9.43
CA GLU A 741 -33.83 1.56 7.97
C GLU A 741 -32.63 2.33 7.41
N VAL A 742 -31.55 1.61 7.12
CA VAL A 742 -30.28 2.21 6.69
C VAL A 742 -30.20 2.15 5.18
N GLN A 743 -30.11 3.30 4.52
CA GLN A 743 -29.96 3.33 3.07
C GLN A 743 -28.58 2.76 2.67
N LEU A 744 -28.58 1.83 1.72
CA LEU A 744 -27.34 1.33 1.13
C LEU A 744 -26.73 2.43 0.25
N ASP A 745 -25.41 2.59 0.38
CA ASP A 745 -24.56 3.70 -0.08
C ASP A 745 -25.04 4.49 -1.32
N ASN A 746 -24.98 5.83 -1.24
CA ASN A 746 -25.60 6.76 -2.20
C ASN A 746 -25.04 6.68 -3.63
N ASN A 747 -23.84 6.12 -3.79
CA ASN A 747 -23.20 5.91 -5.10
C ASN A 747 -23.87 4.81 -5.94
N TYR A 748 -24.80 4.04 -5.37
CA TYR A 748 -25.52 2.96 -6.05
C TYR A 748 -26.99 3.29 -6.34
N ASN A 749 -27.43 4.54 -6.16
CA ASN A 749 -28.66 5.05 -6.78
C ASN A 749 -28.45 5.04 -8.30
N LYS A 750 -28.66 3.89 -8.95
CA LYS A 750 -28.40 3.78 -10.38
C LYS A 750 -29.64 4.22 -11.14
N GLU A 751 -29.47 5.30 -11.87
CA GLU A 751 -30.31 5.57 -13.02
C GLU A 751 -30.09 4.47 -14.07
N LYS A 752 -31.18 3.84 -14.51
CA LYS A 752 -31.20 2.99 -15.69
C LYS A 752 -31.95 3.71 -16.82
N GLY A 753 -31.61 3.35 -18.07
CA GLY A 753 -32.27 3.93 -19.24
C GLY A 753 -32.08 5.44 -19.37
N GLY A 754 -30.92 5.98 -18.99
CA GLY A 754 -30.62 7.42 -19.09
C GLY A 754 -31.44 8.34 -18.15
N GLY A 755 -31.98 7.79 -17.06
CA GLY A 755 -32.81 8.54 -16.10
C GLY A 755 -34.31 8.26 -16.22
N ARG A 756 -34.72 7.25 -17.00
CA ARG A 756 -36.12 6.75 -17.05
C ARG A 756 -36.49 5.85 -15.89
N CYS A 757 -35.51 5.23 -15.23
CA CYS A 757 -35.72 4.40 -14.05
C CYS A 757 -34.69 4.74 -12.97
N GLU A 758 -35.13 4.78 -11.73
CA GLU A 758 -34.30 4.92 -10.54
C GLU A 758 -34.61 3.77 -9.59
N TRP A 759 -33.58 3.21 -8.98
CA TRP A 759 -33.78 2.26 -7.88
C TRP A 759 -32.92 2.59 -6.69
N LYS A 760 -33.41 2.21 -5.51
CA LYS A 760 -32.79 2.41 -4.20
C LYS A 760 -32.95 1.15 -3.36
N ALA A 761 -32.01 0.93 -2.46
CA ALA A 761 -32.08 -0.18 -1.50
C ALA A 761 -31.74 0.29 -0.09
N TRP A 762 -32.37 -0.36 0.89
CA TRP A 762 -32.14 -0.16 2.31
C TRP A 762 -31.91 -1.51 2.98
N ALA A 763 -31.00 -1.54 3.94
CA ALA A 763 -30.86 -2.62 4.89
C ALA A 763 -31.80 -2.37 6.08
N LEU A 764 -32.56 -3.40 6.43
CA LEU A 764 -33.44 -3.37 7.60
C LEU A 764 -32.71 -4.06 8.76
N VAL A 765 -32.48 -3.29 9.82
CA VAL A 765 -31.68 -3.70 10.98
C VAL A 765 -32.59 -3.97 12.17
N ASP A 766 -32.38 -5.11 12.81
CA ASP A 766 -32.90 -5.42 14.13
C ASP A 766 -31.84 -5.05 15.18
N LEU A 767 -32.12 -4.03 16.00
CA LEU A 767 -31.20 -3.56 17.04
C LEU A 767 -31.16 -4.48 18.27
N SER A 768 -32.22 -5.23 18.53
CA SER A 768 -32.27 -6.21 19.61
C SER A 768 -31.37 -7.40 19.29
N CYS A 769 -31.51 -7.93 18.07
CA CYS A 769 -30.69 -9.04 17.56
C CYS A 769 -29.34 -8.59 16.99
N ARG A 770 -29.08 -7.27 16.88
CA ARG A 770 -27.88 -6.65 16.28
C ARG A 770 -27.54 -7.26 14.91
N ARG A 771 -28.52 -7.32 14.00
CA ARG A 771 -28.32 -7.91 12.66
C ARG A 771 -29.17 -7.24 11.59
N VAL A 772 -28.70 -7.28 10.36
CA VAL A 772 -29.50 -7.03 9.16
C VAL A 772 -30.36 -8.26 8.94
N TYR A 773 -31.68 -8.10 8.94
CA TYR A 773 -32.60 -9.23 8.74
C TYR A 773 -33.17 -9.28 7.33
N ALA A 774 -33.22 -8.14 6.64
CA ALA A 774 -33.79 -8.05 5.31
C ALA A 774 -33.25 -6.84 4.54
N PHE A 775 -33.47 -6.86 3.23
CA PHE A 775 -33.27 -5.71 2.36
C PHE A 775 -34.59 -5.31 1.74
N LYS A 776 -34.79 -4.00 1.66
CA LYS A 776 -35.90 -3.35 0.99
C LYS A 776 -35.39 -2.71 -0.28
N VAL A 777 -36.01 -3.01 -1.42
CA VAL A 777 -35.62 -2.49 -2.73
C VAL A 777 -36.80 -1.76 -3.35
N MET A 778 -36.59 -0.53 -3.76
CA MET A 778 -37.59 0.28 -4.46
C MET A 778 -37.09 0.60 -5.86
N ILE A 779 -37.88 0.30 -6.88
CA ILE A 779 -37.67 0.64 -8.28
C ILE A 779 -38.81 1.56 -8.69
N ILE A 780 -38.53 2.74 -9.23
CA ILE A 780 -39.54 3.71 -9.66
C ILE A 780 -39.14 4.34 -10.99
N GLU A 781 -40.09 4.97 -11.67
CA GLU A 781 -39.78 5.84 -12.80
C GLU A 781 -38.77 6.94 -12.36
N GLY A 782 -37.76 7.20 -13.18
CA GLY A 782 -36.65 8.12 -12.90
C GLY A 782 -36.95 9.56 -13.29
N ARG A 783 -36.03 10.49 -13.00
CA ARG A 783 -36.19 11.95 -13.17
C ARG A 783 -36.70 12.44 -14.52
N LEU A 784 -36.49 11.70 -15.62
CA LEU A 784 -37.03 12.08 -16.93
C LEU A 784 -38.55 12.02 -16.99
N ILE A 785 -39.17 11.26 -16.08
CA ILE A 785 -40.61 11.12 -15.96
C ILE A 785 -41.05 11.97 -14.75
N PRO A 786 -41.62 13.16 -15.00
CA PRO A 786 -41.95 14.12 -13.93
C PRO A 786 -43.08 13.61 -13.04
N THR A 787 -43.98 12.80 -13.58
CA THR A 787 -45.13 12.26 -12.89
C THR A 787 -45.02 10.74 -12.81
N LYS A 788 -44.72 10.24 -11.61
CA LYS A 788 -44.52 8.80 -11.37
C LYS A 788 -45.86 8.07 -11.43
N ARG A 789 -45.92 6.98 -12.19
CA ARG A 789 -47.06 6.10 -12.41
C ARG A 789 -46.71 4.67 -12.05
N PHE A 790 -45.46 4.27 -12.29
CA PHE A 790 -45.00 2.90 -12.09
C PHE A 790 -43.98 2.80 -10.96
N GLY A 791 -44.02 1.67 -10.26
CA GLY A 791 -43.06 1.37 -9.21
C GLY A 791 -43.18 -0.04 -8.67
N CYS A 792 -42.11 -0.49 -8.05
CA CYS A 792 -41.99 -1.78 -7.38
C CYS A 792 -41.30 -1.55 -6.04
N LEU A 793 -41.88 -2.09 -4.97
CA LEU A 793 -41.29 -2.16 -3.64
C LEU A 793 -41.24 -3.61 -3.21
N GLY A 794 -40.02 -4.11 -3.08
CA GLY A 794 -39.71 -5.49 -2.76
C GLY A 794 -38.96 -5.63 -1.45
N TYR A 795 -39.15 -6.77 -0.79
CA TYR A 795 -38.44 -7.16 0.41
C TYR A 795 -37.81 -8.54 0.21
N VAL A 796 -36.59 -8.71 0.69
CA VAL A 796 -35.87 -9.99 0.65
C VAL A 796 -35.20 -10.25 1.99
N LEU A 797 -35.17 -11.52 2.43
CA LEU A 797 -34.47 -11.88 3.65
C LEU A 797 -32.95 -11.83 3.45
N CYS A 798 -32.24 -11.34 4.45
CA CYS A 798 -30.79 -11.49 4.50
C CYS A 798 -30.48 -12.97 4.84
N PRO A 799 -29.63 -13.66 4.05
CA PRO A 799 -29.13 -14.98 4.42
C PRO A 799 -28.47 -14.96 5.81
N GLU A 800 -28.37 -16.12 6.46
CA GLU A 800 -27.59 -16.20 7.71
C GLU A 800 -26.12 -15.86 7.45
N TYR A 801 -25.52 -15.11 8.37
CA TYR A 801 -24.15 -14.61 8.24
C TYR A 801 -23.49 -14.39 9.60
N GLY A 802 -22.16 -14.56 9.62
CA GLY A 802 -21.33 -14.43 10.81
C GLY A 802 -21.63 -15.48 11.88
N ASP A 803 -20.87 -15.41 12.98
CA ASP A 803 -21.02 -16.30 14.13
C ASP A 803 -22.01 -15.68 15.12
N ALA A 804 -23.30 -15.95 14.93
CA ALA A 804 -24.32 -15.49 15.86
C ALA A 804 -24.19 -16.22 17.20
N VAL A 805 -24.19 -15.47 18.30
CA VAL A 805 -24.21 -16.02 19.65
C VAL A 805 -25.50 -16.82 19.83
N ASP A 806 -25.41 -17.99 20.46
CA ASP A 806 -26.55 -18.89 20.72
C ASP A 806 -27.59 -18.31 21.71
N GLU A 807 -27.40 -17.08 22.17
CA GLU A 807 -28.37 -16.33 22.94
C GLU A 807 -29.52 -15.85 22.05
N ILE A 808 -30.75 -16.19 22.47
CA ILE A 808 -31.99 -15.86 21.76
C ILE A 808 -32.53 -14.52 22.26
N ARG A 809 -32.90 -13.63 21.34
CA ARG A 809 -33.46 -12.31 21.65
C ARG A 809 -34.78 -12.03 20.91
N PRO A 810 -35.68 -11.20 21.50
CA PRO A 810 -36.92 -10.83 20.84
C PRO A 810 -36.66 -9.97 19.61
N ILE A 811 -37.40 -10.21 18.52
CA ILE A 811 -37.30 -9.40 17.30
C ILE A 811 -37.74 -7.96 17.53
N GLN A 812 -36.92 -7.02 17.05
CA GLN A 812 -37.30 -5.62 16.86
C GLN A 812 -37.26 -5.27 15.37
N LEU A 813 -38.44 -5.23 14.73
CA LEU A 813 -38.55 -4.85 13.32
C LEU A 813 -38.13 -3.39 13.11
N ALA A 814 -37.49 -3.15 11.97
CA ALA A 814 -37.07 -1.81 11.56
C ALA A 814 -38.27 -0.86 11.41
N ARG A 815 -38.13 0.38 11.88
CA ARG A 815 -39.04 1.48 11.58
C ARG A 815 -38.78 2.00 10.17
N GLU A 816 -39.63 1.62 9.24
CA GLU A 816 -39.57 2.04 7.84
C GLU A 816 -40.05 3.49 7.68
N LYS A 817 -39.23 4.33 7.03
CA LYS A 817 -39.54 5.72 6.67
C LYS A 817 -39.77 5.86 5.17
N ALA A 818 -39.00 5.14 4.35
CA ALA A 818 -39.15 5.17 2.90
C ALA A 818 -40.44 4.43 2.50
N THR A 819 -41.26 5.02 1.64
CA THR A 819 -42.43 4.33 1.07
C THR A 819 -42.45 4.56 -0.43
N LEU A 820 -43.23 3.76 -1.16
CA LEU A 820 -43.53 4.09 -2.54
C LEU A 820 -44.09 5.52 -2.61
N PRO A 821 -43.62 6.35 -3.55
CA PRO A 821 -44.19 7.67 -3.75
C PRO A 821 -45.65 7.55 -4.20
N ASN A 822 -46.42 8.62 -4.08
CA ASN A 822 -47.77 8.66 -4.62
C ASN A 822 -47.73 8.51 -6.15
N LEU A 823 -48.04 7.31 -6.64
CA LEU A 823 -48.10 6.98 -8.06
C LEU A 823 -49.46 7.40 -8.62
N GLN A 824 -49.45 8.06 -9.78
CA GLN A 824 -50.69 8.36 -10.49
C GLN A 824 -51.32 7.10 -11.09
N PRO A 825 -52.66 6.97 -11.07
CA PRO A 825 -53.34 5.88 -11.75
C PRO A 825 -53.00 5.86 -13.23
N TYR A 826 -52.53 4.71 -13.72
CA TYR A 826 -52.33 4.47 -15.13
C TYR A 826 -53.50 3.64 -15.68
N THR A 827 -54.13 4.13 -16.74
CA THR A 827 -55.14 3.38 -17.48
C THR A 827 -54.47 2.77 -18.71
N GLU A 828 -54.41 1.45 -18.76
CA GLU A 828 -53.87 0.74 -19.93
C GLU A 828 -54.68 1.08 -21.18
N PRO A 829 -54.03 1.51 -22.28
CA PRO A 829 -54.73 1.82 -23.51
C PRO A 829 -55.32 0.54 -24.10
N LYS A 830 -56.58 0.61 -24.57
CA LYS A 830 -57.22 -0.50 -25.27
C LYS A 830 -56.56 -0.73 -26.62
N ILE A 831 -55.73 -1.76 -26.72
CA ILE A 831 -55.07 -2.16 -27.98
C ILE A 831 -56.04 -2.98 -28.84
N ILE A 832 -56.26 -2.53 -30.07
CA ILE A 832 -57.00 -3.28 -31.09
C ILE A 832 -56.02 -4.19 -31.82
N SER A 833 -56.23 -5.50 -31.72
CA SER A 833 -55.33 -6.50 -32.31
C SER A 833 -55.66 -6.87 -33.75
N ASP A 834 -56.92 -6.75 -34.18
CA ASP A 834 -57.33 -7.00 -35.56
C ASP A 834 -58.58 -6.20 -35.96
N ASP A 835 -58.83 -6.07 -37.27
CA ASP A 835 -60.01 -5.44 -37.84
C ASP A 835 -60.40 -6.04 -39.21
N GLU A 836 -61.64 -5.77 -39.64
CA GLU A 836 -62.26 -6.30 -40.87
C GLU A 836 -62.06 -5.40 -42.11
N VAL A 837 -61.33 -4.28 -42.01
CA VAL A 837 -61.27 -3.23 -43.06
C VAL A 837 -60.71 -3.76 -44.40
N ASP A 838 -59.78 -4.71 -44.36
CA ASP A 838 -59.17 -5.30 -45.56
C ASP A 838 -59.76 -6.66 -45.94
N GLU A 839 -60.82 -7.11 -45.26
CA GLU A 839 -61.49 -8.36 -45.61
C GLU A 839 -62.24 -8.21 -46.93
N PHE A 840 -62.20 -9.29 -47.72
CA PHE A 840 -62.86 -9.33 -49.02
C PHE A 840 -64.07 -10.24 -48.92
N THR A 841 -65.27 -9.65 -48.84
CA THR A 841 -66.53 -10.35 -49.13
C THR A 841 -66.76 -10.38 -50.64
N PRO A 842 -66.71 -11.56 -51.30
CA PRO A 842 -67.12 -11.64 -52.69
C PRO A 842 -68.61 -11.24 -52.80
N GLU A 843 -68.94 -10.36 -53.75
CA GLU A 843 -70.34 -10.13 -54.07
C GLU A 843 -70.95 -11.46 -54.54
N PRO A 844 -72.12 -11.87 -54.00
CA PRO A 844 -72.81 -13.06 -54.51
C PRO A 844 -73.08 -12.85 -56.00
N PRO A 845 -72.84 -13.87 -56.85
CA PRO A 845 -73.05 -13.73 -58.28
C PRO A 845 -74.48 -13.30 -58.54
N LYS A 846 -74.66 -12.17 -59.24
CA LYS A 846 -75.98 -11.71 -59.69
C LYS A 846 -76.63 -12.86 -60.49
N PRO A 847 -77.89 -13.24 -60.19
CA PRO A 847 -78.57 -14.31 -60.91
C PRO A 847 -78.66 -13.95 -62.39
N ALA A 848 -78.18 -14.84 -63.26
CA ALA A 848 -78.27 -14.69 -64.70
C ALA A 848 -79.75 -14.68 -65.13
N ILE A 849 -80.17 -13.61 -65.80
CA ILE A 849 -81.47 -13.53 -66.47
C ILE A 849 -81.38 -14.39 -67.74
N PRO A 850 -82.32 -15.33 -67.97
CA PRO A 850 -82.26 -16.21 -69.11
C PRO A 850 -82.79 -15.48 -70.35
N ASN A 851 -81.94 -15.27 -71.34
CA ASN A 851 -82.37 -15.11 -72.73
C ASN A 851 -81.43 -15.90 -73.63
N GLY A 852 -81.99 -16.89 -74.30
CA GLY A 852 -81.27 -17.92 -75.02
C GLY A 852 -80.65 -17.44 -76.33
N THR A 853 -79.55 -18.08 -76.73
CA THR A 853 -79.52 -19.02 -77.86
C THR A 853 -78.13 -19.67 -77.91
N HIS A 854 -78.14 -20.94 -78.28
CA HIS A 854 -77.09 -21.96 -78.21
C HIS A 854 -75.64 -21.54 -78.55
N ALA A 855 -74.71 -21.87 -77.66
CA ALA A 855 -73.41 -22.48 -77.98
C ALA A 855 -72.97 -23.36 -76.80
N THR A 856 -72.63 -24.60 -77.10
CA THR A 856 -72.38 -25.73 -76.18
C THR A 856 -71.26 -25.46 -75.17
N ALA A 857 -71.60 -25.36 -73.88
CA ALA A 857 -70.67 -25.55 -72.78
C ALA A 857 -70.65 -27.04 -72.40
N GLN A 858 -69.51 -27.70 -72.62
CA GLN A 858 -69.22 -29.00 -72.02
C GLN A 858 -69.22 -28.84 -70.50
N LEU A 859 -70.27 -29.34 -69.84
CA LEU A 859 -70.22 -29.70 -68.44
C LEU A 859 -69.19 -30.83 -68.30
N LEU A 860 -68.05 -30.52 -67.65
CA LEU A 860 -67.10 -31.51 -67.16
C LEU A 860 -67.85 -32.41 -66.16
N ALA A 861 -68.31 -33.57 -66.62
CA ALA A 861 -68.76 -34.65 -65.76
C ALA A 861 -67.56 -35.15 -64.95
N VAL A 862 -67.66 -35.06 -63.63
CA VAL A 862 -66.71 -35.70 -62.72
C VAL A 862 -66.76 -37.21 -62.98
N PRO A 863 -65.65 -37.88 -63.30
CA PRO A 863 -65.65 -39.33 -63.51
C PRO A 863 -66.12 -40.05 -62.23
N ASP A 864 -67.03 -41.01 -62.34
CA ASP A 864 -67.51 -41.81 -61.21
C ASP A 864 -66.37 -42.49 -60.43
N THR A 865 -65.23 -42.72 -61.09
CA THR A 865 -64.01 -43.24 -60.49
C THR A 865 -63.37 -42.29 -59.47
N LEU A 866 -63.53 -40.97 -59.64
CA LEU A 866 -63.06 -39.96 -58.69
C LEU A 866 -63.98 -39.89 -57.46
N ASN A 867 -65.30 -39.99 -57.68
CA ASN A 867 -66.28 -40.07 -56.58
C ASN A 867 -66.06 -41.31 -55.74
N GLN A 868 -65.87 -42.49 -56.35
CA GLN A 868 -65.57 -43.73 -55.61
C GLN A 868 -64.25 -43.63 -54.83
N ARG A 869 -63.22 -42.96 -55.38
CA ARG A 869 -61.96 -42.72 -54.66
C ARG A 869 -62.15 -41.76 -53.48
N LEU A 870 -62.96 -40.71 -53.64
CA LEU A 870 -63.28 -39.78 -52.55
C LEU A 870 -64.08 -40.45 -51.44
N THR A 871 -65.08 -41.29 -51.78
CA THR A 871 -65.83 -42.06 -50.78
C THR A 871 -64.94 -43.11 -50.08
N SER A 872 -63.99 -43.71 -50.81
CA SER A 872 -62.99 -44.62 -50.23
C SER A 872 -62.02 -43.90 -49.30
N ILE A 873 -61.63 -42.66 -49.61
CA ILE A 873 -60.76 -41.84 -48.76
C ILE A 873 -61.52 -41.41 -47.50
N ASP A 874 -62.77 -40.97 -47.61
CA ASP A 874 -63.63 -40.64 -46.45
C ASP A 874 -63.86 -41.86 -45.54
N GLY A 875 -64.10 -43.03 -46.12
CA GLY A 875 -64.23 -44.28 -45.36
C GLY A 875 -62.90 -44.74 -44.73
N SER A 876 -61.75 -44.30 -45.24
CA SER A 876 -60.43 -44.59 -44.66
C SER A 876 -60.10 -43.58 -43.55
N LEU A 877 -60.40 -42.30 -43.75
CA LEU A 877 -60.23 -41.25 -42.75
C LEU A 877 -61.15 -41.46 -41.54
N SER A 878 -62.39 -41.89 -41.76
CA SER A 878 -63.31 -42.24 -40.67
C SER A 878 -62.80 -43.42 -39.84
N ARG A 879 -62.17 -44.42 -40.48
CA ARG A 879 -61.52 -45.55 -39.77
C ARG A 879 -60.27 -45.12 -39.01
N ILE A 880 -59.47 -44.21 -39.56
CA ILE A 880 -58.29 -43.66 -38.88
C ILE A 880 -58.70 -42.81 -37.67
N ALA A 881 -59.76 -42.00 -37.79
CA ALA A 881 -60.31 -41.23 -36.68
C ALA A 881 -60.82 -42.14 -35.56
N ALA A 882 -61.58 -43.19 -35.88
CA ALA A 882 -62.05 -44.16 -34.90
C ALA A 882 -60.90 -44.93 -34.22
N ALA A 883 -59.84 -45.28 -34.96
CA ALA A 883 -58.65 -45.92 -34.40
C ALA A 883 -57.85 -44.97 -33.48
N LEU A 884 -57.75 -43.68 -33.83
CA LEU A 884 -57.13 -42.66 -33.00
C LEU A 884 -57.90 -42.41 -31.71
N GLU A 885 -59.23 -42.40 -31.76
CA GLU A 885 -60.08 -42.31 -30.56
C GLU A 885 -59.90 -43.51 -29.63
N GLN A 886 -59.79 -44.73 -30.18
CA GLN A 886 -59.51 -45.93 -29.38
C GLN A 886 -58.11 -45.91 -28.75
N ILE A 887 -57.10 -45.40 -29.45
CA ILE A 887 -55.75 -45.22 -28.89
C ILE A 887 -55.74 -44.15 -27.80
N ALA A 888 -56.43 -43.03 -28.02
CA ALA A 888 -56.58 -41.98 -27.01
C ALA A 888 -57.30 -42.50 -25.76
N PHE A 889 -58.31 -43.34 -25.92
CA PHE A 889 -59.02 -43.97 -24.80
C PHE A 889 -58.14 -44.97 -24.03
N ALA A 890 -57.34 -45.78 -24.73
CA ALA A 890 -56.40 -46.72 -24.12
C ALA A 890 -55.23 -46.02 -23.37
N MET A 891 -54.82 -44.83 -23.82
CA MET A 891 -53.81 -44.00 -23.15
C MET A 891 -54.37 -43.21 -21.96
N ALA A 892 -55.67 -42.94 -21.92
CA ALA A 892 -56.32 -42.18 -20.86
C ALA A 892 -56.75 -43.03 -19.65
N THR A 893 -56.74 -44.36 -19.75
CA THR A 893 -56.98 -45.24 -18.59
C THR A 893 -55.72 -45.38 -17.73
N PRO A 894 -55.70 -44.86 -16.48
CA PRO A 894 -54.57 -44.99 -15.58
C PRO A 894 -54.48 -46.42 -15.05
N LYS A 895 -53.35 -47.10 -15.27
CA LYS A 895 -53.00 -48.29 -14.51
C LYS A 895 -52.44 -47.85 -13.15
N ASN A 896 -53.07 -48.31 -12.07
CA ASN A 896 -52.53 -48.33 -10.72
C ASN A 896 -53.03 -49.60 -10.02
N PRO A 897 -52.24 -50.24 -9.12
CA PRO A 897 -50.79 -50.27 -9.01
C PRO A 897 -50.14 -51.43 -9.79
#